data_AF-A0A8K1C832-F1
#
_entry.id   AF-A0A8K1C832-F1
#
_cell.length_a   1.000
_cell.length_b   1.000
_cell.length_c   1.000
_cell.angle_alpha   90.00
_cell.angle_beta   90.00
_cell.angle_gamma   90.00
#
_symmetry.space_group_name_H-M   'P 1'
#
loop_
_entity.id
_entity.type
_entity.pdbx_description
1 polymer ?
#
loop_
_entity_poly.entity_id
_entity_poly.type
_entity_poly.pdbx_seq_one_letter_code
_entity_poly.pdbx_strand_id
1 'polypeptide(L)'
;MFRLSRCLALIALVASSAVNAATHFAVTSVFLATGDSSDAAIEACDQTYQAAAVGVDWGMVNGSTVAHLCQQRQRLEDVKPTQRVLQKIGVYGATECPPKMELFYRPKYFRVVCLKWESASIALSSGNYISDIWVSTQRNYNNDDIGWTSLHANAFTPAASLGERFHQKLWTPAYHGTFISYKRPVLPIREVRVLQQNDTSEWMSACSTALGGEWEDTSESYPIHTVDSRRTLCVRRSNKTSEPALLATRVTTHADSCANVYNQTEAFGNGVYICLMYANQDEDTAMTPIVTMHVEPWNEHSEPDLHLPGGLERVTAMSLNYPLPNGEAAYLYKAIAATTKVWVPEALDRPPIVAKPVSVAGGKAGNLTFKILQLSDLHYTGDPTTKCHDTPLEMKAPSCNEALMTKYVNELLDLEKPDYVVFAGDNVQTYKTSLRQASMDAATAGVEARGIPYAMIYGNHDDQRGFTREMMVEMAMAKPHSYTQRGPEEVYGIGNYELNIKAPVDGPWGSAGSDVFRMYFLDSNAYPDHGALSDEDTKYDWIRPSQVAYYRQMSASHTDNQVPAIMFFHIPLPEYAMDVAAQRTGRHREYVQSSEVHSDMFATLVELEEVKATFAGHDHANEYCYKRESIQLCYGGGAGLGMAYGWKEVQRRARVIEWSVDSANNREIRSWKRVFEQLEERLDEQVLYTESE
;
A
#
# COMPACT_ATOMS: atom_id res chain seq x y z
N MET A 1 -18.42 -56.31 -6.28
CA MET A 1 -16.96 -56.27 -6.07
C MET A 1 -16.30 -56.07 -7.42
N PHE A 2 -15.31 -55.17 -7.51
CA PHE A 2 -14.72 -54.58 -8.73
C PHE A 2 -15.49 -53.39 -9.34
N ARG A 3 -15.02 -52.19 -8.97
CA ARG A 3 -14.99 -50.89 -9.70
C ARG A 3 -15.28 -49.71 -8.76
N LEU A 4 -14.38 -49.43 -7.81
CA LEU A 4 -14.38 -48.16 -7.06
C LEU A 4 -13.04 -47.84 -6.37
N SER A 5 -11.91 -48.26 -6.94
CA SER A 5 -10.57 -48.04 -6.33
C SER A 5 -9.53 -47.44 -7.27
N ARG A 6 -9.95 -46.71 -8.33
CA ARG A 6 -9.01 -46.04 -9.26
C ARG A 6 -9.25 -44.55 -9.52
N CYS A 7 -10.20 -43.90 -8.84
CA CYS A 7 -10.39 -42.44 -8.95
C CYS A 7 -9.86 -41.61 -7.78
N LEU A 8 -9.33 -42.23 -6.71
CA LEU A 8 -8.77 -41.52 -5.55
C LEU A 8 -7.25 -41.37 -5.56
N ALA A 9 -6.54 -41.96 -6.53
CA ALA A 9 -5.08 -41.87 -6.63
C ALA A 9 -4.59 -40.79 -7.62
N LEU A 10 -5.49 -40.11 -8.36
CA LEU A 10 -5.11 -39.07 -9.32
C LEU A 10 -5.42 -37.63 -8.85
N ILE A 11 -6.12 -37.45 -7.73
CA ILE A 11 -6.43 -36.12 -7.16
C ILE A 11 -5.45 -35.75 -6.03
N ALA A 12 -4.78 -36.73 -5.42
CA ALA A 12 -3.75 -36.48 -4.40
C ALA A 12 -2.36 -36.12 -4.97
N LEU A 13 -2.17 -36.10 -6.29
CA LEU A 13 -0.90 -35.75 -6.93
C LEU A 13 -0.88 -34.36 -7.59
N VAL A 14 -1.98 -33.61 -7.50
CA VAL A 14 -2.13 -32.29 -8.17
C VAL A 14 -2.34 -31.15 -7.17
N ALA A 15 -2.48 -31.44 -5.86
CA ALA A 15 -2.69 -30.41 -4.83
C ALA A 15 -1.41 -29.98 -4.07
N SER A 16 -0.29 -30.70 -4.19
CA SER A 16 0.96 -30.38 -3.47
C SER A 16 1.97 -29.54 -4.27
N SER A 17 1.61 -29.03 -5.44
CA SER A 17 2.57 -28.47 -6.41
C SER A 17 2.62 -26.95 -6.52
N ALA A 18 1.72 -26.20 -5.87
CA ALA A 18 1.62 -24.75 -6.13
C ALA A 18 2.64 -23.90 -5.32
N VAL A 19 2.98 -24.26 -4.08
CA VAL A 19 4.00 -23.52 -3.27
C VAL A 19 5.40 -24.12 -3.42
N ASN A 20 5.51 -25.31 -4.04
CA ASN A 20 6.77 -26.06 -4.16
C ASN A 20 7.41 -26.01 -5.56
N ALA A 21 6.78 -25.43 -6.58
CA ALA A 21 7.27 -25.57 -7.96
C ALA A 21 8.67 -24.96 -8.22
N ALA A 22 9.10 -23.96 -7.43
CA ALA A 22 10.34 -23.23 -7.70
C ALA A 22 11.59 -23.71 -6.91
N THR A 23 11.44 -24.64 -5.96
CA THR A 23 12.54 -25.21 -5.16
C THR A 23 13.10 -26.51 -5.73
N HIS A 24 12.46 -27.06 -6.77
CA HIS A 24 12.76 -28.38 -7.33
C HIS A 24 13.86 -28.40 -8.41
N PHE A 25 14.43 -27.25 -8.74
CA PHE A 25 15.46 -27.14 -9.78
C PHE A 25 16.73 -26.49 -9.24
N ALA A 26 17.88 -26.87 -9.81
CA ALA A 26 19.14 -26.16 -9.64
C ALA A 26 19.65 -25.69 -11.01
N VAL A 27 20.17 -24.47 -11.06
CA VAL A 27 20.85 -23.96 -12.25
C VAL A 27 22.20 -24.65 -12.38
N THR A 28 22.40 -25.40 -13.45
CA THR A 28 23.60 -26.22 -13.70
C THR A 28 24.53 -25.60 -14.74
N SER A 29 24.05 -24.66 -15.53
CA SER A 29 24.85 -23.93 -16.53
C SER A 29 24.23 -22.57 -16.84
N VAL A 30 25.08 -21.58 -17.12
CA VAL A 30 24.70 -20.24 -17.57
C VAL A 30 25.67 -19.81 -18.68
N PHE A 31 25.16 -19.27 -19.78
CA PHE A 31 25.96 -18.79 -20.91
C PHE A 31 25.19 -17.73 -21.73
N LEU A 32 25.89 -17.08 -22.65
CA LEU A 32 25.32 -16.11 -23.57
C LEU A 32 25.21 -16.74 -24.97
N ALA A 33 24.00 -16.81 -25.51
CA ALA A 33 23.79 -17.11 -26.92
C ALA A 33 23.77 -15.80 -27.71
N THR A 34 24.29 -15.82 -28.94
CA THR A 34 24.36 -14.63 -29.80
C THR A 34 23.67 -14.90 -31.14
N GLY A 35 22.98 -13.91 -31.67
CA GLY A 35 22.34 -13.96 -32.98
C GLY A 35 22.28 -12.60 -33.65
N ASP A 36 21.99 -12.59 -34.94
CA ASP A 36 21.83 -11.35 -35.73
C ASP A 36 20.51 -10.61 -35.41
N SER A 37 19.62 -11.23 -34.62
CA SER A 37 18.43 -10.65 -34.01
C SER A 37 18.21 -11.26 -32.61
N SER A 38 17.34 -10.64 -31.80
CA SER A 38 16.91 -11.18 -30.49
C SER A 38 16.30 -12.58 -30.64
N ASP A 39 15.37 -12.76 -31.58
CA ASP A 39 14.75 -14.06 -31.87
C ASP A 39 15.79 -15.13 -32.22
N ALA A 40 16.80 -14.79 -33.03
CA ALA A 40 17.88 -15.72 -33.39
C ALA A 40 18.77 -16.06 -32.18
N ALA A 41 19.01 -15.11 -31.28
CA ALA A 41 19.75 -15.34 -30.05
C ALA A 41 18.97 -16.22 -29.05
N ILE A 42 17.64 -16.04 -28.96
CA ILE A 42 16.74 -16.88 -28.16
C ILE A 42 16.67 -18.30 -28.73
N GLU A 43 16.48 -18.44 -30.04
CA GLU A 43 16.45 -19.74 -30.73
C GLU A 43 17.77 -20.50 -30.54
N ALA A 44 18.90 -19.78 -30.52
CA ALA A 44 20.20 -20.37 -30.22
C ALA A 44 20.31 -20.93 -28.80
N CYS A 45 19.64 -20.35 -27.78
CA CYS A 45 19.59 -20.94 -26.43
C CYS A 45 19.01 -22.35 -26.45
N ASP A 46 17.91 -22.57 -27.19
CA ASP A 46 17.22 -23.86 -27.26
C ASP A 46 17.96 -24.86 -28.17
N GLN A 47 18.27 -24.46 -29.41
CA GLN A 47 18.78 -25.39 -30.43
C GLN A 47 20.25 -25.75 -30.26
N THR A 48 21.09 -24.80 -29.85
CA THR A 48 22.54 -25.02 -29.74
C THR A 48 22.91 -25.55 -28.37
N TYR A 49 22.20 -25.10 -27.34
CA TYR A 49 22.61 -25.35 -25.96
C TYR A 49 21.54 -26.04 -25.10
N GLN A 50 20.38 -26.41 -25.64
CA GLN A 50 19.30 -27.08 -24.90
C GLN A 50 18.98 -26.37 -23.58
N ALA A 51 18.81 -25.05 -23.65
CA ALA A 51 18.65 -24.17 -22.49
C ALA A 51 17.54 -23.15 -22.70
N ALA A 52 16.98 -22.68 -21.59
CA ALA A 52 15.97 -21.64 -21.62
C ALA A 52 16.64 -20.27 -21.76
N ALA A 53 16.24 -19.49 -22.75
CA ALA A 53 16.46 -18.05 -22.74
C ALA A 53 15.77 -17.45 -21.52
N VAL A 54 16.43 -16.51 -20.83
CA VAL A 54 15.87 -15.87 -19.63
C VAL A 54 15.69 -14.38 -19.86
N GLY A 55 14.46 -13.90 -19.73
CA GLY A 55 14.20 -12.48 -19.72
C GLY A 55 14.36 -11.75 -21.05
N VAL A 56 14.92 -10.55 -20.99
CA VAL A 56 15.20 -9.66 -22.13
C VAL A 56 16.63 -9.81 -22.66
N ASP A 57 16.93 -9.17 -23.79
CA ASP A 57 18.28 -9.10 -24.38
C ASP A 57 19.34 -8.65 -23.36
N TRP A 58 20.42 -9.44 -23.27
CA TRP A 58 21.56 -9.19 -22.37
C TRP A 58 22.39 -7.99 -22.80
N GLY A 59 22.54 -7.78 -24.12
CA GLY A 59 23.22 -6.62 -24.71
C GLY A 59 23.79 -6.88 -26.11
N MET A 60 24.44 -5.86 -26.70
CA MET A 60 25.13 -5.98 -28.00
C MET A 60 26.61 -6.34 -27.82
N VAL A 61 27.08 -7.40 -28.49
CA VAL A 61 28.47 -7.89 -28.32
C VAL A 61 29.45 -7.10 -29.20
N ASN A 62 29.09 -6.83 -30.46
CA ASN A 62 29.97 -6.17 -31.45
C ASN A 62 29.25 -5.08 -32.29
N GLY A 63 28.15 -4.53 -31.80
CA GLY A 63 27.40 -3.45 -32.49
C GLY A 63 26.42 -3.90 -33.60
N SER A 64 26.44 -5.18 -33.98
CA SER A 64 25.52 -5.77 -34.97
C SER A 64 24.95 -7.13 -34.55
N THR A 65 25.29 -7.63 -33.36
CA THR A 65 24.90 -8.97 -32.88
C THR A 65 24.33 -8.84 -31.47
N VAL A 66 23.13 -9.40 -31.27
CA VAL A 66 22.40 -9.41 -30.00
C VAL A 66 22.82 -10.63 -29.19
N ALA A 67 23.05 -10.44 -27.89
CA ALA A 67 23.25 -11.53 -26.94
C ALA A 67 22.05 -11.72 -26.03
N HIS A 68 21.70 -12.97 -25.75
CA HIS A 68 20.69 -13.36 -24.79
C HIS A 68 21.30 -14.27 -23.72
N LEU A 69 20.91 -14.08 -22.46
CA LEU A 69 21.34 -14.98 -21.38
C LEU A 69 20.47 -16.24 -21.43
N CYS A 70 21.14 -17.39 -21.34
CA CYS A 70 20.50 -18.69 -21.30
C CYS A 70 20.89 -19.40 -20.00
N GLN A 71 19.95 -20.15 -19.43
CA GLN A 71 20.19 -21.02 -18.28
C GLN A 71 19.79 -22.47 -18.58
N GLN A 72 20.55 -23.42 -18.05
CA GLN A 72 20.11 -24.79 -17.91
C GLN A 72 19.73 -25.06 -16.47
N ARG A 73 18.55 -25.67 -16.29
CA ARG A 73 18.05 -26.11 -15.00
C ARG A 73 17.81 -27.61 -15.04
N GLN A 74 18.18 -28.29 -13.96
CA GLN A 74 17.86 -29.71 -13.76
C GLN A 74 17.06 -29.88 -12.50
N ARG A 75 16.14 -30.85 -12.49
CA ARG A 75 15.43 -31.22 -11.27
C ARG A 75 16.43 -31.76 -10.26
N LEU A 76 16.26 -31.47 -8.98
CA LEU A 76 17.21 -31.86 -7.94
C LEU A 76 17.52 -33.37 -7.94
N GLU A 77 16.52 -34.18 -8.25
CA GLU A 77 16.61 -35.65 -8.37
C GLU A 77 17.53 -36.12 -9.51
N ASP A 78 17.70 -35.29 -10.55
CA ASP A 78 18.51 -35.59 -11.72
C ASP A 78 19.95 -35.01 -11.62
N VAL A 79 20.21 -34.14 -10.65
CA VAL A 79 21.52 -33.53 -10.45
C VAL A 79 22.47 -34.52 -9.75
N LYS A 80 23.59 -34.85 -10.41
CA LYS A 80 24.58 -35.77 -9.82
C LYS A 80 25.31 -35.11 -8.64
N PRO A 81 25.63 -35.83 -7.54
CA PRO A 81 26.30 -35.25 -6.37
C PRO A 81 27.61 -34.50 -6.64
N THR A 82 28.36 -34.90 -7.68
CA THR A 82 29.61 -34.27 -8.10
C THR A 82 29.43 -33.18 -9.15
N GLN A 83 28.21 -32.98 -9.66
CA GLN A 83 27.91 -31.95 -10.65
C GLN A 83 27.98 -30.56 -10.01
N ARG A 84 28.35 -29.56 -10.81
CA ARG A 84 28.42 -28.17 -10.35
C ARG A 84 27.02 -27.55 -10.47
N VAL A 85 26.59 -26.84 -9.44
CA VAL A 85 25.38 -26.00 -9.44
C VAL A 85 25.76 -24.57 -9.09
N LEU A 86 25.00 -23.62 -9.61
CA LEU A 86 25.26 -22.22 -9.38
C LEU A 86 24.92 -21.87 -7.94
N GLN A 87 25.88 -21.33 -7.22
CA GLN A 87 25.73 -20.94 -5.81
C GLN A 87 25.51 -19.43 -5.66
N LYS A 88 26.18 -18.60 -6.48
CA LYS A 88 26.11 -17.14 -6.37
C LYS A 88 26.33 -16.47 -7.72
N ILE A 89 25.58 -15.39 -7.96
CA ILE A 89 25.86 -14.39 -9.00
C ILE A 89 26.28 -13.10 -8.30
N GLY A 90 27.29 -12.40 -8.81
CA GLY A 90 27.69 -11.11 -8.28
C GLY A 90 28.15 -10.15 -9.39
N VAL A 91 27.91 -8.86 -9.20
CA VAL A 91 28.35 -7.79 -10.13
C VAL A 91 29.29 -6.86 -9.41
N TYR A 92 30.58 -6.91 -9.72
CA TYR A 92 31.62 -6.20 -8.97
C TYR A 92 32.14 -4.99 -9.73
N GLY A 93 32.35 -3.88 -9.01
CA GLY A 93 33.05 -2.69 -9.50
C GLY A 93 34.56 -2.88 -9.56
N ALA A 94 35.01 -3.93 -10.25
CA ALA A 94 36.42 -4.32 -10.34
C ALA A 94 36.78 -4.76 -11.76
N THR A 95 38.07 -4.96 -12.02
CA THR A 95 38.58 -5.53 -13.29
C THR A 95 38.61 -7.05 -13.28
N GLU A 96 38.55 -7.67 -12.09
CA GLU A 96 38.64 -9.10 -11.86
C GLU A 96 37.62 -9.55 -10.81
N CYS A 97 37.23 -10.82 -10.87
CA CYS A 97 36.30 -11.42 -9.91
C CYS A 97 36.99 -11.71 -8.58
N PRO A 98 36.24 -11.69 -7.46
CA PRO A 98 36.77 -12.13 -6.18
C PRO A 98 37.32 -13.56 -6.23
N PRO A 99 38.26 -13.91 -5.33
CA PRO A 99 38.78 -15.27 -5.23
C PRO A 99 37.66 -16.31 -5.12
N LYS A 100 37.77 -17.41 -5.87
CA LYS A 100 36.79 -18.51 -5.95
C LYS A 100 35.49 -18.19 -6.72
N MET A 101 35.44 -17.09 -7.47
CA MET A 101 34.39 -16.82 -8.46
C MET A 101 34.98 -16.73 -9.87
N GLU A 102 34.20 -17.20 -10.85
CA GLU A 102 34.57 -17.22 -12.26
C GLU A 102 34.01 -15.98 -12.96
N LEU A 103 34.80 -15.37 -13.85
CA LEU A 103 34.34 -14.26 -14.69
C LEU A 103 33.35 -14.77 -15.74
N PHE A 104 32.15 -14.21 -15.73
CA PHE A 104 31.09 -14.56 -16.68
C PHE A 104 30.93 -13.53 -17.78
N TYR A 105 30.86 -12.24 -17.43
CA TYR A 105 30.65 -11.18 -18.42
C TYR A 105 31.36 -9.87 -18.06
N ARG A 106 31.82 -9.16 -19.08
CA ARG A 106 32.46 -7.83 -18.96
C ARG A 106 31.64 -6.79 -19.72
N PRO A 107 30.68 -6.11 -19.07
CA PRO A 107 29.80 -5.15 -19.73
C PRO A 107 30.52 -3.89 -20.24
N LYS A 108 31.54 -3.37 -19.51
CA LYS A 108 32.48 -2.26 -19.89
C LYS A 108 33.53 -2.02 -18.78
N TYR A 109 34.52 -1.13 -19.02
CA TYR A 109 35.65 -0.86 -18.10
C TYR A 109 35.23 -0.72 -16.62
N PHE A 110 35.92 -1.43 -15.72
CA PHE A 110 35.76 -1.44 -14.26
C PHE A 110 34.51 -2.12 -13.68
N ARG A 111 33.79 -2.95 -14.46
CA ARG A 111 32.78 -3.87 -13.92
C ARG A 111 32.90 -5.29 -14.46
N VAL A 112 32.65 -6.27 -13.59
CA VAL A 112 32.64 -7.70 -13.93
C VAL A 112 31.41 -8.40 -13.33
N VAL A 113 30.77 -9.26 -14.12
CA VAL A 113 29.76 -10.21 -13.62
C VAL A 113 30.48 -11.53 -13.35
N CYS A 114 30.31 -12.07 -12.15
CA CYS A 114 31.01 -13.26 -11.68
C CYS A 114 30.04 -14.30 -11.16
N LEU A 115 30.37 -15.57 -11.38
CA LEU A 115 29.58 -16.72 -10.95
C LEU A 115 30.39 -17.55 -9.95
N LYS A 116 29.75 -17.99 -8.87
CA LYS A 116 30.30 -18.99 -7.97
C LYS A 116 29.56 -20.30 -8.18
N TRP A 117 30.32 -21.36 -8.38
CA TRP A 117 29.81 -22.72 -8.53
C TRP A 117 30.22 -23.56 -7.33
N GLU A 118 29.37 -24.50 -6.95
CA GLU A 118 29.63 -25.45 -5.88
C GLU A 118 29.20 -26.85 -6.31
N SER A 119 29.77 -27.90 -5.70
CA SER A 119 29.30 -29.26 -5.92
C SER A 119 27.87 -29.44 -5.41
N ALA A 120 27.02 -30.15 -6.16
CA ALA A 120 25.62 -30.35 -5.82
C ALA A 120 25.46 -31.01 -4.44
N SER A 121 26.33 -31.95 -4.08
CA SER A 121 26.32 -32.57 -2.74
C SER A 121 26.48 -31.55 -1.60
N ILE A 122 27.32 -30.53 -1.77
CA ILE A 122 27.53 -29.47 -0.77
C ILE A 122 26.43 -28.41 -0.86
N ALA A 123 26.09 -27.97 -2.07
CA ALA A 123 25.14 -26.90 -2.28
C ALA A 123 23.70 -27.30 -1.91
N LEU A 124 23.28 -28.52 -2.26
CA LEU A 124 21.94 -29.03 -1.93
C LEU A 124 21.83 -29.39 -0.44
N SER A 125 22.89 -29.94 0.19
CA SER A 125 22.87 -30.25 1.63
C SER A 125 22.88 -29.00 2.52
N SER A 126 23.48 -27.91 2.05
CA SER A 126 23.42 -26.60 2.70
C SER A 126 22.22 -25.74 2.28
N GLY A 127 21.47 -26.17 1.26
CA GLY A 127 20.41 -25.39 0.61
C GLY A 127 20.88 -24.06 0.00
N ASN A 128 22.19 -23.89 -0.21
CA ASN A 128 22.79 -22.68 -0.77
C ASN A 128 23.11 -22.87 -2.26
N TYR A 129 22.09 -22.72 -3.10
CA TYR A 129 22.16 -22.77 -4.55
C TYR A 129 21.12 -21.84 -5.20
N ILE A 130 21.26 -21.59 -6.50
CA ILE A 130 20.32 -20.81 -7.31
C ILE A 130 19.43 -21.77 -8.10
N SER A 131 18.12 -21.61 -7.97
CA SER A 131 17.11 -22.44 -8.65
C SER A 131 16.60 -21.81 -9.95
N ASP A 132 16.71 -20.49 -10.10
CA ASP A 132 16.25 -19.78 -11.29
C ASP A 132 17.01 -18.47 -11.53
N ILE A 133 17.04 -18.00 -12.77
CA ILE A 133 17.61 -16.72 -13.21
C ILE A 133 16.64 -16.05 -14.17
N TRP A 134 16.50 -14.73 -14.04
CA TRP A 134 15.74 -13.89 -14.93
C TRP A 134 16.53 -12.63 -15.29
N VAL A 135 16.30 -12.09 -16.49
CA VAL A 135 16.92 -10.84 -16.93
C VAL A 135 15.83 -9.83 -17.28
N SER A 136 15.93 -8.60 -16.79
CA SER A 136 14.89 -7.59 -17.03
C SER A 136 15.53 -6.24 -17.32
N THR A 137 14.78 -5.37 -18.01
CA THR A 137 15.09 -3.93 -18.09
C THR A 137 14.55 -3.16 -16.87
N GLN A 138 13.71 -3.81 -16.06
CA GLN A 138 13.13 -3.26 -14.83
C GLN A 138 13.79 -3.87 -13.60
N ARG A 139 13.94 -3.07 -12.53
CA ARG A 139 14.63 -3.47 -11.29
C ARG A 139 13.90 -4.57 -10.51
N ASN A 140 12.56 -4.60 -10.57
CA ASN A 140 11.70 -5.34 -9.63
C ASN A 140 10.82 -6.39 -10.34
N TYR A 141 11.42 -7.30 -11.12
CA TYR A 141 10.66 -8.40 -11.71
C TYR A 141 10.18 -9.37 -10.61
N ASN A 142 8.86 -9.39 -10.37
CA ASN A 142 8.10 -10.43 -9.64
C ASN A 142 8.64 -10.79 -8.24
N ASN A 143 8.84 -9.79 -7.37
CA ASN A 143 9.27 -9.97 -5.98
C ASN A 143 8.16 -10.51 -5.04
N ASP A 144 6.96 -10.75 -5.54
CA ASP A 144 5.85 -11.35 -4.78
C ASP A 144 6.10 -12.85 -4.49
N ASP A 145 6.99 -13.48 -5.26
CA ASP A 145 7.49 -14.83 -5.05
C ASP A 145 8.69 -14.83 -4.08
N ILE A 146 8.58 -15.55 -2.96
CA ILE A 146 9.68 -15.68 -1.99
C ILE A 146 10.95 -16.31 -2.61
N GLY A 147 12.12 -15.71 -2.33
CA GLY A 147 13.44 -16.24 -2.70
C GLY A 147 14.17 -15.55 -3.86
N TRP A 148 13.61 -14.52 -4.50
CA TRP A 148 14.26 -13.76 -5.57
C TRP A 148 15.21 -12.65 -5.07
N THR A 149 16.29 -12.39 -5.81
CA THR A 149 17.28 -11.32 -5.56
C THR A 149 17.73 -10.69 -6.88
N SER A 150 17.73 -9.35 -6.99
CA SER A 150 18.01 -8.62 -8.24
C SER A 150 19.29 -7.78 -8.19
N LEU A 151 20.13 -7.90 -9.22
CA LEU A 151 21.43 -7.26 -9.40
C LEU A 151 21.47 -6.39 -10.66
N HIS A 152 22.05 -5.19 -10.57
CA HIS A 152 22.16 -4.26 -11.71
C HIS A 152 23.40 -4.56 -12.58
N ALA A 153 23.20 -5.01 -13.82
CA ALA A 153 24.28 -5.50 -14.68
C ALA A 153 24.93 -4.44 -15.61
N ASN A 154 24.23 -3.36 -16.00
CA ASN A 154 24.74 -2.36 -16.97
C ASN A 154 24.60 -0.91 -16.48
N ALA A 155 25.70 -0.22 -16.16
CA ALA A 155 25.68 1.22 -15.87
C ALA A 155 25.97 2.05 -17.14
N PHE A 156 24.96 2.76 -17.65
CA PHE A 156 25.15 3.84 -18.62
C PHE A 156 25.09 5.19 -17.89
N THR A 157 26.11 6.01 -18.06
CA THR A 157 26.04 7.47 -17.87
C THR A 157 26.62 8.09 -19.14
N PRO A 158 25.87 8.88 -19.93
CA PRO A 158 26.49 9.65 -20.98
C PRO A 158 27.19 10.86 -20.35
N ALA A 159 28.52 10.85 -20.38
CA ALA A 159 29.31 12.05 -20.15
C ALA A 159 29.36 12.88 -21.44
N ALA A 160 28.92 14.14 -21.34
CA ALA A 160 29.42 15.33 -22.03
C ALA A 160 29.98 15.18 -23.47
N SER A 161 29.16 15.51 -24.46
CA SER A 161 29.64 16.21 -25.66
C SER A 161 28.48 16.90 -26.38
N LEU A 162 28.70 18.17 -26.75
CA LEU A 162 27.83 19.12 -27.49
C LEU A 162 26.96 20.01 -26.59
N GLY A 163 27.55 21.15 -26.23
CA GLY A 163 26.78 22.28 -25.73
C GLY A 163 26.03 22.98 -26.86
N GLU A 164 24.76 23.29 -26.62
CA GLU A 164 24.14 24.52 -27.07
C GLU A 164 22.88 24.79 -26.23
N ARG A 165 22.69 26.06 -25.92
CA ARG A 165 21.76 26.58 -24.92
C ARG A 165 20.32 26.55 -25.45
N PHE A 166 19.44 25.79 -24.81
CA PHE A 166 18.02 26.14 -24.69
C PHE A 166 17.50 25.70 -23.32
N HIS A 167 16.92 26.65 -22.58
CA HIS A 167 16.10 26.37 -21.41
C HIS A 167 14.86 25.58 -21.85
N GLN A 168 14.85 24.28 -21.62
CA GLN A 168 13.63 23.49 -21.51
C GLN A 168 13.74 22.53 -20.33
N LYS A 169 12.73 22.60 -19.46
CA LYS A 169 12.33 21.59 -18.49
C LYS A 169 12.10 20.28 -19.22
N LEU A 170 12.81 19.22 -18.83
CA LEU A 170 12.49 17.79 -18.99
C LEU A 170 13.61 17.05 -18.24
N TRP A 171 13.43 16.85 -16.93
CA TRP A 171 14.33 15.99 -16.14
C TRP A 171 13.72 14.58 -16.10
N THR A 172 13.86 13.85 -17.20
CA THR A 172 13.81 12.38 -17.20
C THR A 172 15.15 11.88 -17.71
N PRO A 173 15.99 11.28 -16.86
CA PRO A 173 16.89 10.24 -17.30
C PRO A 173 16.28 8.91 -16.85
N ALA A 174 15.50 8.27 -17.74
CA ALA A 174 15.24 6.84 -17.64
C ALA A 174 16.60 6.14 -17.63
N TYR A 175 16.97 5.51 -16.51
CA TYR A 175 18.17 4.68 -16.41
C TYR A 175 17.92 3.39 -17.19
N HIS A 176 18.18 3.39 -18.49
CA HIS A 176 18.17 2.18 -19.31
C HIS A 176 19.35 1.27 -18.90
N GLY A 177 19.07 0.21 -18.15
CA GLY A 177 20.05 -0.80 -17.73
C GLY A 177 19.45 -2.21 -17.70
N THR A 178 20.29 -3.22 -17.89
CA THR A 178 19.92 -4.65 -17.78
C THR A 178 20.13 -5.10 -16.33
N PHE A 179 19.19 -5.86 -15.76
CA PHE A 179 19.24 -6.44 -14.42
C PHE A 179 19.29 -7.97 -14.50
N ILE A 180 20.05 -8.62 -13.62
CA ILE A 180 19.99 -10.07 -13.38
C ILE A 180 19.26 -10.31 -12.08
N SER A 181 18.13 -11.00 -12.13
CA SER A 181 17.43 -11.52 -10.96
C SER A 181 17.71 -13.02 -10.82
N TYR A 182 17.83 -13.54 -9.61
CA TYR A 182 18.03 -14.96 -9.37
C TYR A 182 17.27 -15.46 -8.14
N LYS A 183 16.77 -16.69 -8.18
CA LYS A 183 15.97 -17.31 -7.11
C LYS A 183 16.78 -18.31 -6.29
N ARG A 184 16.61 -18.33 -4.97
CA ARG A 184 17.20 -19.32 -4.06
C ARG A 184 16.14 -20.12 -3.28
N PRO A 185 16.48 -21.32 -2.76
CA PRO A 185 15.65 -22.04 -1.81
C PRO A 185 15.39 -21.23 -0.54
N VAL A 186 14.18 -21.34 -0.01
CA VAL A 186 13.75 -20.60 1.18
C VAL A 186 14.22 -21.37 2.44
N LEU A 187 15.30 -20.90 3.08
CA LEU A 187 15.83 -21.47 4.33
C LEU A 187 15.56 -20.57 5.56
N PRO A 188 15.24 -21.17 6.73
CA PRO A 188 15.21 -20.52 8.04
C PRO A 188 16.39 -19.59 8.37
N ILE A 189 16.14 -18.35 8.82
CA ILE A 189 17.08 -17.44 9.46
C ILE A 189 17.18 -17.82 10.94
N ARG A 190 18.40 -18.11 11.38
CA ARG A 190 18.73 -18.50 12.76
C ARG A 190 19.28 -17.34 13.58
N GLU A 191 20.03 -16.43 12.97
CA GLU A 191 20.63 -15.27 13.64
C GLU A 191 20.71 -14.05 12.73
N VAL A 192 20.69 -12.86 13.34
CA VAL A 192 20.77 -11.55 12.67
C VAL A 192 21.78 -10.66 13.40
N ARG A 193 22.62 -9.91 12.68
CA ARG A 193 23.58 -8.94 13.23
C ARG A 193 23.64 -7.67 12.40
N VAL A 194 23.94 -6.53 13.02
CA VAL A 194 24.21 -5.26 12.31
C VAL A 194 25.69 -4.92 12.48
N LEU A 195 26.38 -4.64 11.37
CA LEU A 195 27.78 -4.22 11.33
C LEU A 195 27.89 -2.74 10.94
N GLN A 196 28.87 -2.02 11.49
CA GLN A 196 29.21 -0.66 11.08
C GLN A 196 30.45 -0.73 10.16
N GLN A 197 30.32 -0.28 8.91
CA GLN A 197 31.42 -0.20 7.96
C GLN A 197 32.26 1.05 8.19
N ASN A 198 33.59 0.86 8.23
CA ASN A 198 34.57 1.94 8.31
C ASN A 198 35.18 2.33 6.96
N ASP A 199 34.87 1.60 5.87
CA ASP A 199 35.48 1.84 4.56
C ASP A 199 34.48 1.54 3.41
N THR A 200 34.46 2.40 2.39
CA THR A 200 33.38 2.47 1.37
C THR A 200 33.59 1.55 0.15
N SER A 201 34.61 0.68 0.17
CA SER A 201 35.06 -0.06 -1.02
C SER A 201 34.60 -1.53 -1.09
N GLU A 202 34.05 -2.12 -0.03
CA GLU A 202 33.60 -3.53 -0.02
C GLU A 202 32.15 -3.69 0.43
N TRP A 203 31.23 -3.37 -0.49
CA TRP A 203 29.79 -3.33 -0.26
C TRP A 203 29.09 -4.71 -0.26
N MET A 204 29.76 -5.79 -0.71
CA MET A 204 29.13 -7.12 -0.89
C MET A 204 29.92 -8.30 -0.30
N SER A 205 30.74 -8.07 0.72
CA SER A 205 31.40 -9.17 1.46
C SER A 205 31.49 -8.97 2.98
N ALA A 206 30.99 -7.86 3.51
CA ALA A 206 31.30 -7.42 4.87
C ALA A 206 30.85 -8.41 5.94
N CYS A 207 29.66 -8.99 5.83
CA CYS A 207 29.20 -10.00 6.79
C CYS A 207 30.03 -11.28 6.76
N SER A 208 30.33 -11.81 5.57
CA SER A 208 31.11 -13.04 5.45
C SER A 208 32.57 -12.87 5.89
N THR A 209 33.14 -11.69 5.67
CA THR A 209 34.53 -11.36 5.99
C THR A 209 34.69 -10.99 7.48
N ALA A 210 33.73 -10.28 8.07
CA ALA A 210 33.79 -9.85 9.47
C ALA A 210 33.29 -10.91 10.47
N LEU A 211 32.33 -11.75 10.08
CA LEU A 211 31.65 -12.71 10.96
C LEU A 211 31.90 -14.18 10.59
N GLY A 212 32.52 -14.44 9.44
CA GLY A 212 32.82 -15.78 8.91
C GLY A 212 31.86 -16.22 7.79
N GLY A 213 32.27 -17.22 7.01
CA GLY A 213 31.61 -17.63 5.75
C GLY A 213 30.20 -18.24 5.84
N GLU A 214 29.62 -18.31 7.03
CA GLU A 214 28.21 -18.71 7.26
C GLU A 214 27.25 -17.51 7.32
N TRP A 215 27.79 -16.28 7.35
CA TRP A 215 27.01 -15.04 7.43
C TRP A 215 26.91 -14.37 6.07
N GLU A 216 25.70 -13.96 5.70
CA GLU A 216 25.40 -13.29 4.42
C GLU A 216 24.82 -11.89 4.65
N ASP A 217 25.14 -10.96 3.74
CA ASP A 217 24.59 -9.61 3.72
C ASP A 217 23.13 -9.66 3.22
N THR A 218 22.19 -8.96 3.86
CA THR A 218 20.79 -8.88 3.37
C THR A 218 20.59 -7.83 2.29
N SER A 219 21.60 -6.98 2.06
CA SER A 219 21.56 -5.86 1.12
C SER A 219 22.46 -6.14 -0.08
N GLU A 220 22.06 -7.07 -0.95
CA GLU A 220 22.69 -7.23 -2.27
C GLU A 220 22.22 -6.14 -3.28
N SER A 221 21.47 -5.13 -2.81
CA SER A 221 20.95 -4.00 -3.59
C SER A 221 21.64 -2.69 -3.18
N TYR A 222 22.51 -2.13 -4.01
CA TYR A 222 23.10 -0.81 -3.77
C TYR A 222 22.15 0.33 -4.19
N PRO A 223 22.07 1.46 -3.46
CA PRO A 223 21.81 1.59 -2.03
C PRO A 223 20.28 1.61 -1.80
N ILE A 224 19.70 0.59 -1.18
CA ILE A 224 18.54 0.87 -0.32
C ILE A 224 19.16 1.52 0.91
N HIS A 225 18.86 2.79 1.13
CA HIS A 225 19.46 3.64 2.15
C HIS A 225 19.58 2.89 3.50
N THR A 226 20.77 2.34 3.76
CA THR A 226 21.20 2.14 5.14
C THR A 226 21.23 3.52 5.76
N VAL A 227 20.62 3.66 6.94
CA VAL A 227 20.40 4.86 7.78
C VAL A 227 21.51 5.94 7.70
N ASP A 228 22.73 5.51 7.41
CA ASP A 228 23.89 6.25 6.96
C ASP A 228 24.67 5.25 6.08
N SER A 229 25.45 5.75 5.11
CA SER A 229 26.40 5.05 4.21
C SER A 229 27.43 4.10 4.88
N ARG A 230 27.24 3.69 6.14
CA ARG A 230 28.22 3.06 7.03
C ARG A 230 27.68 1.86 7.84
N ARG A 231 26.55 1.23 7.49
CA ARG A 231 26.01 0.08 8.26
C ARG A 231 25.48 -1.03 7.36
N THR A 232 25.61 -2.30 7.75
CA THR A 232 25.20 -3.49 6.96
C THR A 232 24.49 -4.51 7.87
N LEU A 233 23.40 -5.13 7.40
CA LEU A 233 22.71 -6.22 8.12
C LEU A 233 23.20 -7.59 7.62
N CYS A 234 23.54 -8.46 8.57
CA CYS A 234 24.00 -9.82 8.36
C CYS A 234 22.98 -10.82 8.87
N VAL A 235 22.71 -11.86 8.09
CA VAL A 235 21.90 -12.99 8.52
C VAL A 235 22.68 -14.29 8.44
N ARG A 236 22.33 -15.24 9.31
CA ARG A 236 22.84 -16.61 9.28
C ARG A 236 21.67 -17.57 9.21
N ARG A 237 21.66 -18.44 8.20
CA ARG A 237 20.56 -19.39 7.94
C ARG A 237 20.84 -20.78 8.50
N SER A 238 19.79 -21.53 8.81
CA SER A 238 19.86 -22.91 9.33
C SER A 238 20.11 -23.91 8.20
N ASN A 239 20.85 -24.98 8.51
CA ASN A 239 21.08 -26.10 7.60
C ASN A 239 19.97 -27.17 7.68
N LYS A 240 18.88 -26.90 8.42
CA LYS A 240 17.74 -27.81 8.60
C LYS A 240 16.47 -27.17 8.09
N THR A 241 15.70 -27.90 7.29
CA THR A 241 14.42 -27.48 6.74
C THR A 241 13.22 -27.78 7.66
N SER A 242 13.44 -28.44 8.80
CA SER A 242 12.41 -29.01 9.68
C SER A 242 12.11 -28.20 10.97
N GLU A 243 12.54 -26.95 11.06
CA GLU A 243 12.29 -26.09 12.24
C GLU A 243 11.39 -24.91 11.84
N PRO A 244 10.38 -24.54 12.66
CA PRO A 244 9.56 -23.35 12.41
C PRO A 244 10.46 -22.12 12.53
N ALA A 245 10.52 -21.29 11.49
CA ALA A 245 11.55 -20.27 11.45
C ALA A 245 11.20 -19.02 10.64
N LEU A 246 11.90 -17.97 11.03
CA LEU A 246 12.01 -16.67 10.41
C LEU A 246 12.58 -16.81 8.99
N LEU A 247 11.87 -16.50 7.92
CA LEU A 247 12.31 -16.78 6.54
C LEU A 247 12.92 -15.58 5.82
N ALA A 248 12.61 -14.35 6.23
CA ALA A 248 13.16 -13.13 5.66
C ALA A 248 13.28 -12.01 6.70
N THR A 249 14.30 -11.16 6.52
CA THR A 249 14.49 -9.91 7.27
C THR A 249 14.60 -8.76 6.26
N ARG A 250 13.65 -7.81 6.26
CA ARG A 250 13.80 -6.52 5.57
C ARG A 250 14.15 -5.46 6.62
N VAL A 251 15.14 -4.60 6.36
CA VAL A 251 15.44 -3.46 7.23
C VAL A 251 14.97 -2.20 6.54
N THR A 252 14.15 -1.39 7.21
CA THR A 252 13.65 -0.12 6.69
C THR A 252 13.89 1.02 7.68
N THR A 253 13.78 2.26 7.21
CA THR A 253 13.92 3.47 8.02
C THR A 253 12.72 4.39 7.79
N HIS A 254 11.97 4.67 8.84
CA HIS A 254 10.96 5.72 9.07
C HIS A 254 9.86 5.98 8.01
N ALA A 255 9.92 5.37 6.82
CA ALA A 255 9.03 5.61 5.69
C ALA A 255 8.38 4.34 5.12
N ASP A 256 8.88 3.14 5.43
CA ASP A 256 8.20 1.88 5.10
C ASP A 256 7.75 1.20 6.40
N SER A 257 6.44 1.05 6.62
CA SER A 257 5.96 0.02 7.54
C SER A 257 6.02 -1.34 6.84
N CYS A 258 6.11 -2.44 7.59
CA CYS A 258 6.24 -3.81 7.07
C CYS A 258 4.95 -4.35 6.39
N ALA A 259 4.08 -3.48 5.88
CA ALA A 259 2.66 -3.73 5.66
C ALA A 259 2.28 -4.56 4.41
N ASN A 260 3.25 -5.12 3.66
CA ASN A 260 2.95 -5.71 2.35
C ASN A 260 3.10 -7.23 2.22
N VAL A 261 3.35 -8.00 3.29
CA VAL A 261 3.27 -9.48 3.19
C VAL A 261 2.85 -10.11 4.53
N TYR A 262 1.92 -11.08 4.51
CA TYR A 262 1.45 -11.85 5.67
C TYR A 262 2.59 -12.30 6.63
N ASN A 263 2.31 -12.23 7.93
CA ASN A 263 3.15 -12.68 9.07
C ASN A 263 4.44 -11.87 9.34
N GLN A 264 4.34 -10.58 9.69
CA GLN A 264 5.48 -9.79 10.17
C GLN A 264 5.27 -9.04 11.49
N THR A 265 6.29 -9.03 12.36
CA THR A 265 6.34 -8.26 13.63
C THR A 265 7.36 -7.12 13.52
N GLU A 266 7.02 -5.96 14.08
CA GLU A 266 7.82 -4.72 14.12
C GLU A 266 8.80 -4.69 15.32
N ALA A 267 9.99 -4.11 15.13
CA ALA A 267 11.04 -3.97 16.16
C ALA A 267 11.63 -2.56 16.15
N PHE A 268 11.81 -1.95 17.34
CA PHE A 268 12.09 -0.51 17.52
C PHE A 268 13.51 -0.21 18.05
N GLY A 269 14.18 0.81 17.49
CA GLY A 269 15.34 1.48 18.08
C GLY A 269 16.11 2.42 17.11
N ASN A 270 16.25 3.71 17.44
CA ASN A 270 17.07 4.72 16.73
C ASN A 270 16.86 4.82 15.20
N GLY A 271 15.60 4.79 14.73
CA GLY A 271 15.29 4.97 13.31
C GLY A 271 15.57 3.76 12.41
N VAL A 272 15.74 2.57 13.01
CA VAL A 272 15.88 1.29 12.31
C VAL A 272 14.64 0.43 12.57
N TYR A 273 14.03 -0.09 11.51
CA TYR A 273 12.89 -1.01 11.53
C TYR A 273 13.34 -2.35 10.95
N ILE A 274 13.02 -3.46 11.60
CA ILE A 274 13.32 -4.81 11.10
C ILE A 274 12.00 -5.57 10.90
N CYS A 275 11.71 -5.89 9.64
CA CYS A 275 10.54 -6.60 9.15
C CYS A 275 10.84 -8.10 9.03
N LEU A 276 10.06 -8.94 9.71
CA LEU A 276 10.38 -10.36 9.98
C LEU A 276 9.30 -11.30 9.40
N MET A 277 9.56 -12.12 8.39
CA MET A 277 8.55 -13.07 7.83
C MET A 277 8.59 -14.47 8.46
N TYR A 278 7.45 -15.13 8.73
CA TYR A 278 7.37 -16.52 9.24
C TYR A 278 6.54 -17.46 8.35
N ALA A 279 6.94 -18.74 8.23
CA ALA A 279 6.05 -19.81 7.74
C ALA A 279 6.13 -21.07 8.62
N ASN A 280 4.98 -21.75 8.80
CA ASN A 280 4.86 -23.07 9.42
C ASN A 280 4.61 -24.12 8.32
N GLN A 281 5.12 -25.35 8.52
CA GLN A 281 5.12 -26.42 7.48
C GLN A 281 3.89 -27.34 7.45
N ASP A 282 2.89 -27.17 8.32
CA ASP A 282 1.74 -28.09 8.39
C ASP A 282 0.42 -27.42 7.95
N GLU A 283 -0.24 -28.03 6.96
CA GLU A 283 -1.61 -27.70 6.50
C GLU A 283 -2.65 -27.93 7.62
N ASP A 284 -3.79 -27.22 7.52
CA ASP A 284 -5.06 -27.47 8.23
C ASP A 284 -5.20 -27.10 9.73
N THR A 285 -4.39 -26.21 10.28
CA THR A 285 -4.78 -25.49 11.51
C THR A 285 -4.76 -23.98 11.32
N ALA A 286 -5.88 -23.33 11.66
CA ALA A 286 -6.03 -21.89 11.61
C ALA A 286 -4.79 -21.20 12.19
N MET A 287 -4.16 -20.34 11.37
CA MET A 287 -2.99 -19.58 11.75
C MET A 287 -3.24 -18.91 13.09
N THR A 288 -2.47 -19.28 14.11
CA THR A 288 -2.35 -18.46 15.31
C THR A 288 -1.20 -17.49 15.02
N PRO A 289 -1.47 -16.22 14.63
CA PRO A 289 -0.44 -15.20 14.72
C PRO A 289 -0.18 -14.94 16.21
N ILE A 290 0.67 -13.96 16.52
CA ILE A 290 0.95 -13.39 17.85
C ILE A 290 2.34 -13.76 18.35
N VAL A 291 3.29 -12.90 17.95
CA VAL A 291 4.58 -12.69 18.61
C VAL A 291 4.75 -11.18 18.75
N THR A 292 4.78 -10.68 19.98
CA THR A 292 5.13 -9.29 20.31
C THR A 292 6.56 -9.27 20.86
N MET A 293 7.40 -8.34 20.41
CA MET A 293 8.74 -8.14 20.96
C MET A 293 8.71 -6.98 21.96
N HIS A 294 9.19 -7.21 23.19
CA HIS A 294 9.27 -6.20 24.25
C HIS A 294 10.73 -5.82 24.54
N VAL A 295 10.99 -4.52 24.68
CA VAL A 295 12.25 -3.96 25.17
C VAL A 295 12.04 -3.58 26.62
N GLU A 296 12.84 -4.14 27.53
CA GLU A 296 12.72 -3.88 28.97
C GLU A 296 14.00 -3.22 29.52
N PRO A 297 13.89 -2.29 30.48
CA PRO A 297 15.03 -1.76 31.20
C PRO A 297 15.69 -2.88 32.01
N TRP A 298 16.99 -3.06 31.82
CA TRP A 298 17.74 -4.06 32.58
C TRP A 298 18.04 -3.51 33.97
N ASN A 299 17.46 -4.12 35.01
CA ASN A 299 17.88 -3.93 36.38
C ASN A 299 18.24 -5.30 36.97
N GLU A 300 19.44 -5.46 37.53
CA GLU A 300 19.97 -6.71 38.08
C GLU A 300 19.16 -7.30 39.27
N HIS A 301 18.03 -6.68 39.68
CA HIS A 301 17.30 -7.02 40.91
C HIS A 301 15.77 -7.14 40.79
N SER A 302 15.18 -7.26 39.60
CA SER A 302 13.73 -7.59 39.50
C SER A 302 13.50 -9.10 39.48
N GLU A 303 12.94 -9.63 40.58
CA GLU A 303 12.38 -10.98 40.71
C GLU A 303 11.15 -11.23 39.79
N PRO A 304 10.73 -12.50 39.55
CA PRO A 304 10.03 -12.96 38.34
C PRO A 304 8.55 -12.61 38.15
N ASP A 305 7.90 -11.89 39.08
CA ASP A 305 6.42 -11.83 39.13
C ASP A 305 5.84 -10.47 38.74
N LEU A 306 6.09 -10.01 37.51
CA LEU A 306 5.26 -8.96 36.90
C LEU A 306 4.20 -9.62 36.00
N HIS A 307 2.95 -9.60 36.43
CA HIS A 307 1.81 -10.03 35.63
C HIS A 307 1.69 -9.21 34.33
N LEU A 308 2.20 -9.76 33.23
CA LEU A 308 1.90 -9.30 31.87
C LEU A 308 0.42 -9.56 31.54
N PRO A 309 -0.26 -8.69 30.78
CA PRO A 309 -1.63 -8.96 30.34
C PRO A 309 -1.64 -10.18 29.39
N GLY A 310 -2.26 -11.27 29.82
CA GLY A 310 -2.69 -12.38 28.95
C GLY A 310 -1.59 -13.21 28.26
N GLY A 311 -1.03 -14.20 28.95
CA GLY A 311 -0.57 -15.46 28.32
C GLY A 311 0.63 -15.41 27.37
N LEU A 312 1.76 -14.80 27.74
CA LEU A 312 3.01 -14.80 26.95
C LEU A 312 4.14 -15.62 27.63
N GLU A 313 5.02 -16.29 26.86
CA GLU A 313 6.20 -17.09 27.25
C GLU A 313 7.48 -16.63 26.49
N ARG A 314 8.67 -16.66 27.10
CA ARG A 314 9.92 -16.16 26.49
C ARG A 314 10.58 -17.18 25.53
N VAL A 315 10.91 -16.77 24.29
CA VAL A 315 11.43 -17.65 23.20
C VAL A 315 12.94 -17.60 23.02
N THR A 316 13.55 -16.41 22.90
CA THR A 316 15.01 -16.27 22.69
C THR A 316 15.51 -14.86 23.06
N ALA A 317 16.83 -14.70 23.24
CA ALA A 317 17.47 -13.43 23.57
C ALA A 317 18.14 -12.81 22.33
N MET A 318 17.92 -11.51 22.08
CA MET A 318 18.69 -10.74 21.09
C MET A 318 19.90 -10.10 21.79
N SER A 319 21.11 -10.52 21.44
CA SER A 319 22.33 -9.85 21.89
C SER A 319 22.66 -8.69 20.95
N LEU A 320 22.16 -7.50 21.26
CA LEU A 320 22.59 -6.25 20.61
C LEU A 320 23.96 -5.86 21.19
N ASN A 321 24.98 -5.71 20.36
CA ASN A 321 26.36 -5.37 20.80
C ASN A 321 26.53 -3.91 21.28
N TYR A 322 25.43 -3.19 21.55
CA TYR A 322 25.47 -1.85 22.14
C TYR A 322 24.49 -1.76 23.31
N PRO A 323 24.87 -1.10 24.43
CA PRO A 323 23.90 -0.73 25.45
C PRO A 323 22.91 0.25 24.85
N LEU A 324 21.62 -0.08 24.92
CA LEU A 324 20.55 0.90 24.75
C LEU A 324 20.75 2.01 25.82
N PRO A 325 20.35 3.27 25.56
CA PRO A 325 20.43 4.30 26.60
C PRO A 325 19.73 3.78 27.85
N ASN A 326 20.45 3.72 28.98
CA ASN A 326 20.00 3.18 30.29
C ASN A 326 20.17 1.65 30.52
N GLY A 327 20.91 0.92 29.69
CA GLY A 327 21.33 -0.46 29.99
C GLY A 327 20.37 -1.56 29.56
N GLU A 328 19.33 -1.25 28.79
CA GLU A 328 18.23 -2.14 28.43
C GLU A 328 18.63 -3.33 27.53
N ALA A 329 17.89 -4.45 27.62
CA ALA A 329 18.07 -5.66 26.80
C ALA A 329 16.78 -6.02 26.04
N ALA A 330 16.90 -6.60 24.84
CA ALA A 330 15.76 -6.97 23.99
C ALA A 330 15.46 -8.48 24.04
N TYR A 331 14.20 -8.84 24.32
CA TYR A 331 13.76 -10.24 24.43
C TYR A 331 12.59 -10.54 23.48
N LEU A 332 12.58 -11.76 22.91
CA LEU A 332 11.48 -12.28 22.08
C LEU A 332 10.54 -13.15 22.92
N TYR A 333 9.23 -12.89 22.84
CA TYR A 333 8.16 -13.62 23.56
C TYR A 333 7.15 -14.24 22.57
N LYS A 334 6.58 -15.40 22.90
CA LYS A 334 5.54 -16.15 22.17
C LYS A 334 4.27 -16.22 23.01
N ALA A 335 3.09 -16.12 22.42
CA ALA A 335 1.85 -16.37 23.15
C ALA A 335 1.70 -17.87 23.52
N ILE A 336 1.43 -18.15 24.79
CA ILE A 336 0.93 -19.44 25.26
C ILE A 336 -0.50 -19.54 24.76
N ALA A 337 -0.79 -20.59 24.00
CA ALA A 337 -2.08 -20.85 23.39
C ALA A 337 -3.24 -20.67 24.39
N ALA A 338 -3.86 -19.50 24.34
CA ALA A 338 -5.18 -19.25 24.83
C ALA A 338 -5.96 -18.68 23.65
N THR A 339 -7.02 -19.39 23.31
CA THR A 339 -8.04 -19.03 22.33
C THR A 339 -8.48 -17.56 22.46
N THR A 340 -7.85 -16.68 21.72
CA THR A 340 -8.40 -15.36 21.40
C THR A 340 -8.12 -15.08 19.94
N LYS A 341 -9.17 -15.23 19.13
CA LYS A 341 -9.29 -14.56 17.83
C LYS A 341 -8.73 -13.15 17.99
N VAL A 342 -7.79 -12.75 17.14
CA VAL A 342 -7.58 -11.31 16.90
C VAL A 342 -8.95 -10.81 16.47
N TRP A 343 -9.55 -9.99 17.33
CA TRP A 343 -10.88 -9.46 17.11
C TRP A 343 -10.75 -8.40 16.03
N VAL A 344 -10.83 -8.81 14.76
CA VAL A 344 -11.43 -7.93 13.74
C VAL A 344 -12.90 -7.97 14.10
N PRO A 345 -13.52 -6.91 14.63
CA PRO A 345 -14.96 -6.90 14.65
C PRO A 345 -15.42 -7.09 13.21
N GLU A 346 -16.11 -8.20 12.94
CA GLU A 346 -17.21 -8.16 11.98
C GLU A 346 -17.94 -6.83 12.24
N ALA A 347 -18.15 -6.05 11.18
CA ALA A 347 -18.75 -4.72 11.27
C ALA A 347 -19.84 -4.74 12.34
N LEU A 348 -19.66 -3.97 13.43
CA LEU A 348 -20.60 -3.92 14.54
C LEU A 348 -22.00 -3.86 13.95
N ASP A 349 -22.92 -4.74 14.37
CA ASP A 349 -24.28 -4.80 13.85
C ASP A 349 -24.95 -3.43 14.03
N ARG A 350 -24.81 -2.58 13.01
CA ARG A 350 -25.31 -1.20 13.00
C ARG A 350 -26.72 -1.24 12.44
N PRO A 351 -27.62 -0.40 12.97
CA PRO A 351 -28.93 -0.26 12.33
C PRO A 351 -28.76 0.15 10.86
N PRO A 352 -29.61 -0.32 9.95
CA PRO A 352 -29.55 0.11 8.56
C PRO A 352 -29.67 1.63 8.44
N ILE A 353 -28.89 2.22 7.54
CA ILE A 353 -29.03 3.64 7.21
C ILE A 353 -30.29 3.77 6.35
N VAL A 354 -31.23 4.61 6.78
CA VAL A 354 -32.54 4.78 6.14
C VAL A 354 -32.71 6.20 5.59
N ALA A 355 -33.33 6.31 4.42
CA ALA A 355 -33.76 7.61 3.90
C ALA A 355 -34.88 8.20 4.77
N LYS A 356 -35.10 9.52 4.68
CA LYS A 356 -36.18 10.21 5.41
C LYS A 356 -37.41 10.42 4.51
N PRO A 357 -38.61 10.07 4.98
CA PRO A 357 -39.83 10.39 4.26
C PRO A 357 -40.16 11.88 4.40
N VAL A 358 -40.47 12.54 3.27
CA VAL A 358 -40.97 13.91 3.26
C VAL A 358 -42.49 13.85 3.13
N SER A 359 -43.17 14.42 4.13
CA SER A 359 -44.63 14.47 4.16
C SER A 359 -45.15 15.43 3.11
N VAL A 360 -45.94 14.94 2.15
CA VAL A 360 -46.72 15.78 1.23
C VAL A 360 -48.09 16.02 1.87
N ALA A 361 -48.73 17.16 1.60
CA ALA A 361 -50.06 17.46 2.12
C ALA A 361 -51.04 16.31 1.83
N GLY A 362 -51.51 15.61 2.87
CA GLY A 362 -52.37 14.42 2.74
C GLY A 362 -51.90 13.16 3.47
N GLY A 363 -50.72 13.15 4.10
CA GLY A 363 -50.34 12.13 5.10
C GLY A 363 -49.81 10.79 4.57
N LYS A 364 -49.62 10.63 3.25
CA LYS A 364 -48.78 9.57 2.67
C LYS A 364 -47.41 10.14 2.34
N ALA A 365 -46.33 9.39 2.61
CA ALA A 365 -44.99 9.77 2.16
C ALA A 365 -44.98 9.77 0.62
N GLY A 366 -44.87 10.95 0.02
CA GLY A 366 -44.81 11.10 -1.43
C GLY A 366 -43.38 11.05 -1.95
N ASN A 367 -42.40 11.43 -1.13
CA ASN A 367 -41.00 11.55 -1.51
C ASN A 367 -40.09 11.00 -0.41
N LEU A 368 -38.89 10.52 -0.77
CA LEU A 368 -37.79 10.29 0.16
C LEU A 368 -36.64 11.26 -0.11
N THR A 369 -35.90 11.61 0.94
CA THR A 369 -34.67 12.41 0.86
C THR A 369 -33.58 11.80 1.72
N PHE A 370 -32.32 11.99 1.33
CA PHE A 370 -31.16 11.63 2.12
C PHE A 370 -30.06 12.69 1.95
N LYS A 371 -29.70 13.38 3.04
CA LYS A 371 -28.74 14.49 3.05
C LYS A 371 -27.41 14.08 3.67
N ILE A 372 -26.33 14.29 2.94
CA ILE A 372 -24.95 14.02 3.35
C ILE A 372 -24.20 15.35 3.48
N LEU A 373 -23.51 15.55 4.60
CA LEU A 373 -22.53 16.63 4.75
C LEU A 373 -21.12 16.05 4.55
N GLN A 374 -20.42 16.52 3.53
CA GLN A 374 -19.02 16.20 3.28
C GLN A 374 -18.12 17.21 3.99
N LEU A 375 -17.31 16.73 4.93
CA LEU A 375 -16.29 17.50 5.62
C LEU A 375 -14.92 16.99 5.17
N SER A 376 -14.15 17.84 4.49
CA SER A 376 -12.84 17.49 3.94
C SER A 376 -11.74 18.38 4.51
N ASP A 377 -10.54 17.83 4.66
CA ASP A 377 -9.32 18.57 4.99
C ASP A 377 -9.48 19.37 6.29
N LEU A 378 -9.88 18.69 7.36
CA LEU A 378 -10.07 19.30 8.68
C LEU A 378 -8.74 19.46 9.43
N HIS A 379 -7.83 18.49 9.29
CA HIS A 379 -6.51 18.46 9.94
C HIS A 379 -6.57 18.70 11.45
N TYR A 380 -7.49 18.03 12.16
CA TYR A 380 -7.54 18.11 13.62
C TYR A 380 -6.22 17.66 14.27
N THR A 381 -5.69 18.48 15.16
CA THR A 381 -4.46 18.20 15.91
C THR A 381 -4.73 17.58 17.28
N GLY A 382 -5.94 17.76 17.81
CA GLY A 382 -6.34 17.41 19.17
C GLY A 382 -5.98 18.50 20.19
N ASP A 383 -5.42 19.63 19.75
CA ASP A 383 -5.15 20.80 20.57
C ASP A 383 -6.02 21.97 20.10
N PRO A 384 -7.06 22.37 20.86
CA PRO A 384 -7.98 23.44 20.47
C PRO A 384 -7.29 24.81 20.34
N THR A 385 -6.08 24.96 20.87
CA THR A 385 -5.31 26.20 20.81
C THR A 385 -4.43 26.32 19.57
N THR A 386 -4.32 25.26 18.76
CA THR A 386 -3.55 25.26 17.51
C THR A 386 -4.00 26.39 16.60
N LYS A 387 -3.09 27.34 16.34
CA LYS A 387 -3.34 28.52 15.51
C LYS A 387 -3.45 28.15 14.04
N CYS A 388 -4.20 28.94 13.29
CA CYS A 388 -4.29 28.78 11.85
C CYS A 388 -2.92 28.91 11.17
N HIS A 389 -2.56 27.92 10.36
CA HIS A 389 -1.46 28.02 9.40
C HIS A 389 -1.78 29.12 8.39
N ASP A 390 -2.96 29.03 7.77
CA ASP A 390 -3.50 30.01 6.83
C ASP A 390 -4.85 30.57 7.29
N THR A 391 -4.81 31.75 7.89
CA THR A 391 -6.00 32.52 8.27
C THR A 391 -6.68 33.13 7.05
N PRO A 392 -7.97 32.85 6.78
CA PRO A 392 -8.71 33.49 5.69
C PRO A 392 -8.73 35.02 5.84
N LEU A 393 -8.48 35.76 4.75
CA LEU A 393 -8.31 37.22 4.76
C LEU A 393 -9.57 37.97 5.21
N GLU A 394 -10.75 37.44 4.88
CA GLU A 394 -12.05 38.07 5.16
C GLU A 394 -12.69 37.59 6.47
N MET A 395 -11.97 36.81 7.28
CA MET A 395 -12.46 36.30 8.56
C MET A 395 -12.73 37.46 9.55
N LYS A 396 -13.91 37.45 10.15
CA LYS A 396 -14.37 38.42 11.15
C LYS A 396 -14.06 37.98 12.58
N ALA A 397 -13.94 36.68 12.84
CA ALA A 397 -13.58 36.15 14.15
C ALA A 397 -12.24 36.75 14.67
N PRO A 398 -12.12 37.01 15.98
CA PRO A 398 -10.94 37.71 16.53
C PRO A 398 -9.66 36.87 16.53
N SER A 399 -9.77 35.54 16.45
CA SER A 399 -8.64 34.62 16.47
C SER A 399 -8.94 33.36 15.67
N CYS A 400 -8.00 32.93 14.84
CA CYS A 400 -8.11 31.72 14.02
C CYS A 400 -7.36 30.56 14.69
N ASN A 401 -8.08 29.50 15.06
CA ASN A 401 -7.55 28.28 15.69
C ASN A 401 -8.46 27.06 15.48
N GLU A 402 -8.02 25.89 15.93
CA GLU A 402 -8.78 24.62 15.88
C GLU A 402 -10.11 24.68 16.66
N ALA A 403 -10.19 25.41 17.77
CA ALA A 403 -11.47 25.61 18.46
C ALA A 403 -12.51 26.34 17.59
N LEU A 404 -12.07 27.30 16.77
CA LEU A 404 -12.93 27.99 15.80
C LEU A 404 -13.39 27.05 14.69
N MET A 405 -12.52 26.15 14.20
CA MET A 405 -12.92 25.06 13.29
C MET A 405 -14.02 24.20 13.93
N THR A 406 -13.81 23.77 15.18
CA THR A 406 -14.78 22.94 15.91
C THR A 406 -16.12 23.64 16.00
N LYS A 407 -16.13 24.95 16.30
CA LYS A 407 -17.35 25.76 16.33
C LYS A 407 -18.03 25.80 14.95
N TYR A 408 -17.28 26.08 13.88
CA TYR A 408 -17.78 26.10 12.51
C TYR A 408 -18.42 24.77 12.09
N VAL A 409 -17.75 23.65 12.36
CA VAL A 409 -18.29 22.31 12.08
C VAL A 409 -19.59 22.06 12.85
N ASN A 410 -19.67 22.46 14.12
CA ASN A 410 -20.90 22.33 14.89
C ASN A 410 -22.05 23.20 14.32
N GLU A 411 -21.75 24.43 13.91
CA GLU A 411 -22.75 25.31 13.26
C GLU A 411 -23.27 24.70 11.94
N LEU A 412 -22.40 24.07 11.14
CA LEU A 412 -22.81 23.32 9.95
C LEU A 412 -23.75 22.15 10.29
N LEU A 413 -23.40 21.35 11.30
CA LEU A 413 -24.20 20.21 11.73
C LEU A 413 -25.59 20.65 12.22
N ASP A 414 -25.66 21.76 12.96
CA ASP A 414 -26.92 22.32 13.47
C ASP A 414 -27.79 22.94 12.38
N LEU A 415 -27.17 23.62 11.41
CA LEU A 415 -27.84 24.26 10.30
C LEU A 415 -28.39 23.23 9.31
N GLU A 416 -27.52 22.34 8.81
CA GLU A 416 -27.89 21.42 7.73
C GLU A 416 -28.67 20.20 8.21
N LYS A 417 -28.48 19.81 9.47
CA LYS A 417 -29.09 18.61 10.08
C LYS A 417 -28.95 17.39 9.17
N PRO A 418 -27.71 17.04 8.77
CA PRO A 418 -27.48 15.98 7.81
C PRO A 418 -27.99 14.64 8.35
N ASP A 419 -28.41 13.78 7.43
CA ASP A 419 -28.77 12.38 7.71
C ASP A 419 -27.51 11.54 7.90
N TYR A 420 -26.40 11.98 7.30
CA TYR A 420 -25.12 11.31 7.32
C TYR A 420 -23.96 12.29 7.15
N VAL A 421 -22.80 11.99 7.75
CA VAL A 421 -21.57 12.78 7.55
C VAL A 421 -20.50 11.91 6.91
N VAL A 422 -19.82 12.45 5.91
CA VAL A 422 -18.61 11.84 5.34
C VAL A 422 -17.43 12.73 5.68
N PHE A 423 -16.51 12.17 6.46
CA PHE A 423 -15.18 12.70 6.71
C PHE A 423 -14.27 12.29 5.55
N ALA A 424 -14.02 13.23 4.64
CA ALA A 424 -13.52 12.99 3.29
C ALA A 424 -11.98 13.03 3.18
N GLY A 425 -11.29 12.57 4.23
CA GLY A 425 -9.83 12.47 4.29
C GLY A 425 -9.16 13.74 4.80
N ASP A 426 -7.91 13.57 5.25
CA ASP A 426 -7.16 14.56 6.02
C ASP A 426 -7.95 15.05 7.24
N ASN A 427 -8.50 14.07 7.96
CA ASN A 427 -9.38 14.30 9.09
C ASN A 427 -8.57 14.76 10.31
N VAL A 428 -7.39 14.16 10.52
CA VAL A 428 -6.45 14.50 11.59
C VAL A 428 -5.06 14.78 11.05
N GLN A 429 -4.30 15.62 11.75
CA GLN A 429 -2.89 15.86 11.48
C GLN A 429 -2.18 16.30 12.77
N THR A 430 -1.51 15.39 13.47
CA THR A 430 -0.78 15.76 14.70
C THR A 430 0.62 15.16 14.76
N TYR A 431 1.54 15.94 15.33
CA TYR A 431 2.97 15.58 15.46
C TYR A 431 3.30 14.88 16.78
N LYS A 432 2.31 14.71 17.66
CA LYS A 432 2.50 14.10 18.99
C LYS A 432 1.67 12.82 19.10
N THR A 433 2.34 11.70 19.31
CA THR A 433 1.70 10.40 19.58
C THR A 433 0.76 10.42 20.78
N SER A 434 0.94 11.32 21.74
CA SER A 434 0.02 11.48 22.87
C SER A 434 -1.31 12.15 22.52
N LEU A 435 -1.41 12.82 21.36
CA LEU A 435 -2.62 13.53 20.93
C LEU A 435 -3.49 12.72 19.95
N ARG A 436 -3.12 11.48 19.64
CA ARG A 436 -3.82 10.65 18.63
C ARG A 436 -5.30 10.43 18.93
N GLN A 437 -5.59 10.00 20.15
CA GLN A 437 -6.97 9.79 20.57
C GLN A 437 -7.71 11.12 20.62
N ALA A 438 -7.08 12.17 21.14
CA ALA A 438 -7.68 13.49 21.25
C ALA A 438 -8.02 14.11 19.88
N SER A 439 -7.19 13.93 18.84
CA SER A 439 -7.47 14.42 17.49
C SER A 439 -8.65 13.71 16.85
N MET A 440 -8.72 12.38 16.97
CA MET A 440 -9.87 11.60 16.49
C MET A 440 -11.15 11.94 17.27
N ASP A 441 -11.05 12.08 18.58
CA ASP A 441 -12.17 12.48 19.45
C ASP A 441 -12.67 13.87 19.07
N ALA A 442 -11.77 14.84 18.84
CA ALA A 442 -12.14 16.19 18.43
C ALA A 442 -12.83 16.21 17.05
N ALA A 443 -12.30 15.47 16.08
CA ALA A 443 -12.89 15.37 14.75
C ALA A 443 -14.32 14.81 14.77
N THR A 444 -14.56 13.80 15.62
CA THR A 444 -15.84 13.06 15.68
C THR A 444 -16.83 13.59 16.72
N ALA A 445 -16.41 14.43 17.65
CA ALA A 445 -17.22 14.88 18.79
C ALA A 445 -18.58 15.47 18.38
N GLY A 446 -18.61 16.27 17.31
CA GLY A 446 -19.83 16.96 16.87
C GLY A 446 -20.93 16.00 16.37
N VAL A 447 -20.54 14.96 15.63
CA VAL A 447 -21.47 13.96 15.09
C VAL A 447 -21.87 12.95 16.16
N GLU A 448 -20.93 12.52 17.00
CA GLU A 448 -21.17 11.62 18.12
C GLU A 448 -22.14 12.23 19.15
N ALA A 449 -21.97 13.52 19.48
CA ALA A 449 -22.87 14.23 20.41
C ALA A 449 -24.31 14.34 19.89
N ARG A 450 -24.50 14.28 18.56
CA ARG A 450 -25.82 14.38 17.90
C ARG A 450 -26.39 13.02 17.49
N GLY A 451 -25.64 11.94 17.66
CA GLY A 451 -25.99 10.62 17.15
C GLY A 451 -26.14 10.57 15.62
N ILE A 452 -25.41 11.43 14.89
CA ILE A 452 -25.45 11.45 13.43
C ILE A 452 -24.54 10.33 12.93
N PRO A 453 -25.05 9.39 12.11
CA PRO A 453 -24.22 8.34 11.54
C PRO A 453 -23.19 8.93 10.58
N TYR A 454 -21.99 8.36 10.56
CA TYR A 454 -20.91 8.86 9.71
C TYR A 454 -19.94 7.77 9.26
N ALA A 455 -19.19 8.08 8.21
CA ALA A 455 -18.06 7.28 7.73
C ALA A 455 -16.83 8.17 7.51
N MET A 456 -15.67 7.54 7.53
CA MET A 456 -14.39 8.13 7.20
C MET A 456 -13.78 7.46 5.98
N ILE A 457 -13.18 8.27 5.11
CA ILE A 457 -12.10 7.89 4.21
C ILE A 457 -10.83 8.60 4.66
N TYR A 458 -9.69 8.11 4.19
CA TYR A 458 -8.39 8.58 4.66
C TYR A 458 -7.67 9.37 3.56
N GLY A 459 -7.01 10.42 4.00
CA GLY A 459 -6.10 11.21 3.19
C GLY A 459 -4.64 10.93 3.49
N ASN A 460 -3.77 11.70 2.85
CA ASN A 460 -2.33 11.53 2.94
C ASN A 460 -1.73 12.05 4.25
N HIS A 461 -2.48 12.79 5.08
CA HIS A 461 -2.05 13.22 6.41
C HIS A 461 -2.54 12.34 7.56
N ASP A 462 -3.57 11.53 7.33
CA ASP A 462 -4.21 10.73 8.39
C ASP A 462 -3.28 9.64 8.96
N ASP A 463 -2.33 9.13 8.18
CA ASP A 463 -1.37 8.09 8.54
C ASP A 463 0.09 8.59 8.54
N GLN A 464 0.30 9.89 8.79
CA GLN A 464 1.65 10.44 8.95
C GLN A 464 2.13 10.42 10.40
N ARG A 465 3.45 10.58 10.59
CA ARG A 465 4.08 10.87 11.89
C ARG A 465 3.75 9.86 13.00
N GLY A 466 3.58 8.60 12.60
CA GLY A 466 3.41 7.45 13.47
C GLY A 466 1.97 6.97 13.65
N PHE A 467 0.98 7.63 13.06
CA PHE A 467 -0.33 7.02 12.82
C PHE A 467 -0.18 5.99 11.69
N THR A 468 -0.65 4.76 11.88
CA THR A 468 -0.88 3.87 10.73
C THR A 468 -2.34 3.99 10.31
N ARG A 469 -2.63 3.71 9.05
CA ARG A 469 -4.00 3.73 8.57
C ARG A 469 -4.86 2.66 9.25
N GLU A 470 -4.26 1.54 9.65
CA GLU A 470 -4.87 0.52 10.51
C GLU A 470 -5.33 1.10 11.85
N MET A 471 -4.46 1.83 12.55
CA MET A 471 -4.83 2.46 13.82
C MET A 471 -5.99 3.46 13.62
N MET A 472 -5.96 4.22 12.53
CA MET A 472 -7.00 5.19 12.22
C MET A 472 -8.36 4.54 11.98
N VAL A 473 -8.39 3.40 11.26
CA VAL A 473 -9.63 2.66 11.03
C VAL A 473 -10.14 1.96 12.27
N GLU A 474 -9.25 1.39 13.09
CA GLU A 474 -9.64 0.78 14.37
C GLU A 474 -10.27 1.83 15.30
N MET A 475 -9.65 3.00 15.42
CA MET A 475 -10.18 4.11 16.23
C MET A 475 -11.53 4.61 15.71
N ALA A 476 -11.70 4.70 14.39
CA ALA A 476 -12.96 5.10 13.78
C ALA A 476 -14.05 4.04 13.96
N MET A 477 -13.76 2.76 13.75
CA MET A 477 -14.70 1.64 13.88
C MET A 477 -15.21 1.46 15.32
N ALA A 478 -14.37 1.77 16.32
CA ALA A 478 -14.73 1.68 17.73
C ALA A 478 -15.77 2.72 18.18
N LYS A 479 -16.07 3.75 17.36
CA LYS A 479 -16.97 4.85 17.73
C LYS A 479 -18.45 4.47 17.59
N PRO A 480 -19.34 4.87 18.51
CA PRO A 480 -20.74 4.42 18.52
C PRO A 480 -21.56 4.71 17.26
N HIS A 481 -21.34 5.82 16.56
CA HIS A 481 -22.13 6.20 15.38
C HIS A 481 -21.34 6.06 14.07
N SER A 482 -20.16 5.44 14.12
CA SER A 482 -19.33 5.19 12.95
C SER A 482 -19.77 3.93 12.20
N TYR A 483 -19.90 4.09 10.89
CA TYR A 483 -20.11 3.05 9.88
C TYR A 483 -18.87 2.85 9.01
N THR A 484 -17.74 3.46 9.38
CA THR A 484 -16.46 3.19 8.74
C THR A 484 -16.16 1.70 8.81
N GLN A 485 -15.70 1.12 7.71
CA GLN A 485 -15.25 -0.27 7.65
C GLN A 485 -13.81 -0.31 7.15
N ARG A 486 -13.05 -1.32 7.58
CA ARG A 486 -11.71 -1.59 7.05
C ARG A 486 -11.76 -1.96 5.56
N GLY A 487 -12.76 -2.73 5.17
CA GLY A 487 -12.77 -3.44 3.89
C GLY A 487 -11.95 -4.74 3.92
N PRO A 488 -11.95 -5.50 2.82
CA PRO A 488 -11.26 -6.79 2.74
C PRO A 488 -9.74 -6.66 2.91
N GLU A 489 -9.08 -7.72 3.38
CA GLU A 489 -7.63 -7.72 3.63
C GLU A 489 -6.83 -7.86 2.32
N GLU A 490 -7.42 -8.52 1.33
CA GLU A 490 -6.86 -8.75 0.01
C GLU A 490 -6.93 -7.54 -0.95
N VAL A 491 -7.68 -6.50 -0.58
CA VAL A 491 -7.81 -5.26 -1.35
C VAL A 491 -6.80 -4.24 -0.84
N TYR A 492 -6.06 -3.59 -1.74
CA TYR A 492 -5.02 -2.62 -1.36
C TYR A 492 -5.64 -1.39 -0.67
N GLY A 493 -4.93 -0.82 0.30
CA GLY A 493 -5.41 0.30 1.10
C GLY A 493 -6.47 -0.10 2.14
N ILE A 494 -6.96 0.86 2.90
CA ILE A 494 -7.92 0.65 3.99
C ILE A 494 -9.07 1.65 3.89
N GLY A 495 -10.30 1.15 4.09
CA GLY A 495 -11.49 1.96 3.92
C GLY A 495 -12.15 1.78 2.56
N ASN A 496 -11.95 0.63 1.92
CA ASN A 496 -12.62 0.24 0.69
C ASN A 496 -13.91 -0.54 1.03
N TYR A 497 -15.08 0.09 0.90
CA TYR A 497 -16.37 -0.54 1.23
C TYR A 497 -17.55 0.19 0.59
N GLU A 498 -18.72 -0.42 0.66
CA GLU A 498 -19.99 0.18 0.27
C GLU A 498 -20.94 0.32 1.46
N LEU A 499 -21.82 1.32 1.40
CA LEU A 499 -22.96 1.47 2.30
C LEU A 499 -24.23 1.72 1.50
N ASN A 500 -25.28 0.99 1.85
CA ASN A 500 -26.58 1.05 1.19
C ASN A 500 -27.59 1.84 2.04
N ILE A 501 -28.35 2.73 1.38
CA ILE A 501 -29.44 3.48 2.01
C ILE A 501 -30.75 2.76 1.72
N LYS A 502 -31.49 2.45 2.77
CA LYS A 502 -32.72 1.66 2.70
C LYS A 502 -33.97 2.53 2.67
N ALA A 503 -35.00 2.06 1.97
CA ALA A 503 -36.35 2.61 2.02
C ALA A 503 -36.93 2.46 3.45
N PRO A 504 -37.40 3.53 4.09
CA PRO A 504 -38.00 3.45 5.43
C PRO A 504 -39.43 2.90 5.39
N VAL A 505 -40.11 3.00 4.25
CA VAL A 505 -41.51 2.62 4.02
C VAL A 505 -41.69 2.16 2.57
N ASP A 506 -42.77 1.42 2.32
CA ASP A 506 -43.17 1.05 0.96
C ASP A 506 -43.50 2.29 0.11
N GLY A 507 -43.12 2.27 -1.16
CA GLY A 507 -43.45 3.32 -2.12
C GLY A 507 -43.02 3.00 -3.56
N PRO A 508 -43.07 4.00 -4.46
CA PRO A 508 -42.62 3.86 -5.85
C PRO A 508 -41.15 3.42 -6.00
N TRP A 509 -40.33 3.69 -4.99
CA TRP A 509 -38.93 3.28 -4.86
C TRP A 509 -38.73 1.82 -4.42
N GLY A 510 -39.81 1.07 -4.14
CA GLY A 510 -39.75 -0.32 -3.67
C GLY A 510 -40.32 -0.52 -2.26
N SER A 511 -40.15 -1.72 -1.73
CA SER A 511 -40.61 -2.10 -0.39
C SER A 511 -39.71 -1.52 0.71
N ALA A 512 -40.25 -1.38 1.92
CA ALA A 512 -39.46 -1.04 3.10
C ALA A 512 -38.28 -2.03 3.24
N GLY A 513 -37.06 -1.51 3.42
CA GLY A 513 -35.83 -2.29 3.49
C GLY A 513 -35.11 -2.56 2.16
N SER A 514 -35.71 -2.23 1.01
CA SER A 514 -35.00 -2.22 -0.28
C SER A 514 -33.95 -1.11 -0.34
N ASP A 515 -32.83 -1.32 -1.04
CA ASP A 515 -31.88 -0.22 -1.29
C ASP A 515 -32.50 0.79 -2.24
N VAL A 516 -32.27 2.07 -1.98
CA VAL A 516 -32.77 3.19 -2.80
C VAL A 516 -31.65 4.13 -3.26
N PHE A 517 -30.50 4.08 -2.60
CA PHE A 517 -29.31 4.87 -2.92
C PHE A 517 -28.06 4.17 -2.35
N ARG A 518 -26.90 4.36 -2.97
CA ARG A 518 -25.66 3.70 -2.56
C ARG A 518 -24.49 4.67 -2.47
N MET A 519 -23.60 4.43 -1.50
CA MET A 519 -22.36 5.17 -1.31
C MET A 519 -21.18 4.20 -1.34
N TYR A 520 -20.17 4.51 -2.14
CA TYR A 520 -18.89 3.81 -2.18
C TYR A 520 -17.81 4.66 -1.54
N PHE A 521 -16.93 4.02 -0.78
CA PHE A 521 -15.78 4.63 -0.12
C PHE A 521 -14.53 3.89 -0.57
N LEU A 522 -13.53 4.61 -1.06
CA LEU A 522 -12.26 4.04 -1.49
C LEU A 522 -11.08 4.78 -0.85
N ASP A 523 -10.04 4.02 -0.52
CA ASP A 523 -8.74 4.57 -0.13
C ASP A 523 -8.00 5.05 -1.38
N SER A 524 -7.88 6.35 -1.58
CA SER A 524 -7.02 6.89 -2.65
C SER A 524 -5.53 6.76 -2.33
N ASN A 525 -5.18 6.17 -1.19
CA ASN A 525 -3.84 6.02 -0.65
C ASN A 525 -3.23 7.39 -0.28
N ALA A 526 -1.91 7.44 -0.03
CA ALA A 526 -1.22 8.66 0.36
C ALA A 526 -0.09 9.00 -0.62
N TYR A 527 1.10 8.48 -0.34
CA TYR A 527 2.30 8.68 -1.14
C TYR A 527 2.71 7.32 -1.69
N PRO A 528 3.16 7.26 -2.95
CA PRO A 528 3.59 6.01 -3.52
C PRO A 528 4.86 5.54 -2.81
N ASP A 529 5.03 4.23 -2.68
CA ASP A 529 6.32 3.66 -2.32
C ASP A 529 7.29 3.83 -3.51
N HIS A 530 8.01 4.95 -3.55
CA HIS A 530 9.02 5.23 -4.57
C HIS A 530 10.18 4.20 -4.59
N GLY A 531 10.27 3.33 -3.57
CA GLY A 531 11.19 2.18 -3.53
C GLY A 531 10.63 0.93 -4.23
N ALA A 532 9.31 0.75 -4.24
CA ALA A 532 8.61 -0.33 -4.95
C ALA A 532 8.21 0.05 -6.39
N LEU A 533 7.97 1.34 -6.64
CA LEU A 533 7.54 1.92 -7.92
C LEU A 533 8.67 2.75 -8.50
N SER A 534 9.41 2.19 -9.47
CA SER A 534 10.63 2.84 -9.98
C SER A 534 10.41 3.84 -11.11
N ASP A 535 9.20 3.96 -11.65
CA ASP A 535 8.98 4.58 -12.97
C ASP A 535 7.91 5.68 -12.98
N GLU A 536 7.32 6.03 -11.83
CA GLU A 536 6.26 7.05 -11.74
C GLU A 536 6.75 8.20 -10.85
N ASP A 537 7.04 9.35 -11.47
CA ASP A 537 7.32 10.64 -10.81
C ASP A 537 6.05 11.24 -10.16
N THR A 538 5.12 10.40 -9.73
CA THR A 538 3.91 10.88 -9.09
C THR A 538 4.17 11.24 -7.64
N LYS A 539 3.74 12.44 -7.24
CA LYS A 539 3.82 12.89 -5.86
C LYS A 539 2.88 12.09 -4.94
N TYR A 540 1.74 11.65 -5.46
CA TYR A 540 0.68 11.01 -4.69
C TYR A 540 0.32 9.65 -5.26
N ASP A 541 -0.03 8.72 -4.38
CA ASP A 541 -0.43 7.39 -4.78
C ASP A 541 -1.82 7.42 -5.48
N TRP A 542 -2.25 6.30 -6.06
CA TRP A 542 -3.48 6.21 -6.84
C TRP A 542 -4.35 5.03 -6.39
N ILE A 543 -5.60 5.01 -6.83
CA ILE A 543 -6.49 3.86 -6.65
C ILE A 543 -5.96 2.69 -7.48
N ARG A 544 -5.55 1.61 -6.81
CA ARG A 544 -4.84 0.48 -7.44
C ARG A 544 -5.78 -0.50 -8.15
N PRO A 545 -5.26 -1.36 -9.06
CA PRO A 545 -6.08 -2.32 -9.79
C PRO A 545 -6.94 -3.25 -8.92
N SER A 546 -6.46 -3.68 -7.75
CA SER A 546 -7.26 -4.51 -6.83
C SER A 546 -8.47 -3.78 -6.26
N GLN A 547 -8.36 -2.46 -6.03
CA GLN A 547 -9.45 -1.61 -5.57
C GLN A 547 -10.48 -1.39 -6.70
N VAL A 548 -10.01 -1.19 -7.93
CA VAL A 548 -10.88 -1.10 -9.12
C VAL A 548 -11.63 -2.43 -9.33
N ALA A 549 -10.93 -3.56 -9.23
CA ALA A 549 -11.54 -4.90 -9.34
C ALA A 549 -12.57 -5.15 -8.23
N TYR A 550 -12.28 -4.72 -7.01
CA TYR A 550 -13.21 -4.84 -5.89
C TYR A 550 -14.48 -4.00 -6.11
N TYR A 551 -14.36 -2.76 -6.61
CA TYR A 551 -15.53 -1.97 -7.01
C TYR A 551 -16.37 -2.67 -8.09
N ARG A 552 -15.73 -3.27 -9.11
CA ARG A 552 -16.45 -4.06 -10.13
C ARG A 552 -17.20 -5.22 -9.51
N GLN A 553 -16.60 -5.92 -8.55
CA GLN A 553 -17.24 -7.03 -7.85
C GLN A 553 -18.45 -6.55 -7.03
N MET A 554 -18.32 -5.46 -6.27
CA MET A 554 -19.42 -4.87 -5.52
C MET A 554 -20.56 -4.46 -6.46
N SER A 555 -20.25 -3.69 -7.51
CA SER A 555 -21.24 -3.26 -8.52
C SER A 555 -21.97 -4.46 -9.17
N ALA A 556 -21.22 -5.51 -9.54
CA ALA A 556 -21.79 -6.72 -10.12
C ALA A 556 -22.67 -7.52 -9.15
N SER A 557 -22.55 -7.31 -7.84
CA SER A 557 -23.43 -7.95 -6.85
C SER A 557 -24.83 -7.33 -6.79
N HIS A 558 -25.04 -6.18 -7.45
CA HIS A 558 -26.28 -5.39 -7.42
C HIS A 558 -27.16 -5.54 -8.67
N THR A 559 -27.00 -6.62 -9.45
CA THR A 559 -27.72 -6.79 -10.74
C THR A 559 -29.24 -6.72 -10.62
N ASP A 560 -29.78 -7.14 -9.48
CA ASP A 560 -31.23 -7.17 -9.23
C ASP A 560 -31.76 -5.88 -8.58
N ASN A 561 -30.88 -4.93 -8.22
CA ASN A 561 -31.24 -3.66 -7.58
C ASN A 561 -30.31 -2.52 -8.02
N GLN A 562 -30.55 -2.02 -9.23
CA GLN A 562 -29.83 -0.87 -9.78
C GLN A 562 -30.39 0.43 -9.18
N VAL A 563 -29.64 1.01 -8.26
CA VAL A 563 -29.91 2.32 -7.67
C VAL A 563 -28.76 3.27 -7.98
N PRO A 564 -29.00 4.59 -8.13
CA PRO A 564 -27.91 5.52 -8.35
C PRO A 564 -26.95 5.49 -7.15
N ALA A 565 -25.66 5.56 -7.45
CA ALA A 565 -24.61 5.58 -6.45
C ALA A 565 -23.75 6.85 -6.52
N ILE A 566 -23.06 7.15 -5.43
CA ILE A 566 -21.98 8.14 -5.39
C ILE A 566 -20.73 7.52 -4.77
N MET A 567 -19.57 8.12 -5.03
CA MET A 567 -18.29 7.61 -4.54
C MET A 567 -17.44 8.69 -3.88
N PHE A 568 -16.78 8.34 -2.78
CA PHE A 568 -15.86 9.19 -2.04
C PHE A 568 -14.44 8.61 -2.05
N PHE A 569 -13.47 9.46 -2.33
CA PHE A 569 -12.03 9.19 -2.18
C PHE A 569 -11.33 10.53 -1.93
N HIS A 570 -10.15 10.55 -1.31
CA HIS A 570 -9.55 11.80 -0.86
C HIS A 570 -8.77 12.52 -1.97
N ILE A 571 -7.75 11.85 -2.50
CA ILE A 571 -6.89 12.36 -3.58
C ILE A 571 -7.67 12.25 -4.90
N PRO A 572 -7.81 13.34 -5.68
CA PRO A 572 -8.61 13.35 -6.89
C PRO A 572 -8.01 12.45 -7.97
N LEU A 573 -8.88 11.90 -8.83
CA LEU A 573 -8.44 11.22 -10.04
C LEU A 573 -7.83 12.23 -11.04
N PRO A 574 -6.91 11.81 -11.93
CA PRO A 574 -6.35 12.68 -12.98
C PRO A 574 -7.41 13.37 -13.83
N GLU A 575 -8.58 12.75 -13.97
CA GLU A 575 -9.67 13.30 -14.73
C GLU A 575 -10.14 14.65 -14.18
N TYR A 576 -10.08 14.91 -12.87
CA TYR A 576 -10.48 16.18 -12.26
C TYR A 576 -9.77 17.40 -12.87
N ALA A 577 -8.56 17.23 -13.40
CA ALA A 577 -7.76 18.29 -14.04
C ALA A 577 -8.25 18.67 -15.45
N MET A 578 -9.19 17.91 -16.02
CA MET A 578 -9.66 18.10 -17.40
C MET A 578 -10.97 18.91 -17.47
N ASP A 579 -11.29 19.69 -16.45
CA ASP A 579 -12.44 20.58 -16.46
C ASP A 579 -12.29 21.70 -17.50
N VAL A 580 -13.43 22.17 -18.00
CA VAL A 580 -13.49 23.35 -18.85
C VAL A 580 -14.29 24.42 -18.12
N ALA A 581 -13.75 25.65 -18.06
CA ALA A 581 -14.34 26.73 -17.26
C ALA A 581 -15.82 27.03 -17.58
N ALA A 582 -16.26 26.80 -18.83
CA ALA A 582 -17.66 26.99 -19.25
C ALA A 582 -18.61 25.86 -18.81
N GLN A 583 -18.08 24.72 -18.37
CA GLN A 583 -18.84 23.51 -18.02
C GLN A 583 -18.75 23.16 -16.53
N ARG A 584 -18.11 24.02 -15.73
CA ARG A 584 -17.94 23.84 -14.29
C ARG A 584 -18.84 24.78 -13.49
N THR A 585 -19.25 24.32 -12.34
CA THR A 585 -19.94 25.12 -11.32
C THR A 585 -19.05 25.19 -10.08
N GLY A 586 -18.69 26.40 -9.66
CA GLY A 586 -17.64 26.65 -8.65
C GLY A 586 -16.31 27.07 -9.29
N ARG A 587 -15.22 27.04 -8.51
CA ARG A 587 -13.91 27.54 -8.97
C ARG A 587 -12.79 26.50 -8.88
N HIS A 588 -12.08 26.30 -9.99
CA HIS A 588 -10.75 25.69 -10.03
C HIS A 588 -9.74 26.80 -9.70
N ARG A 589 -9.08 26.69 -8.56
CA ARG A 589 -8.18 27.72 -8.02
C ARG A 589 -6.74 27.25 -8.02
N GLU A 590 -6.48 26.02 -7.63
CA GLU A 590 -5.13 25.47 -7.59
C GLU A 590 -4.98 24.26 -8.51
N TYR A 591 -3.73 23.94 -8.84
CA TYR A 591 -3.43 22.79 -9.66
C TYR A 591 -3.92 21.51 -8.99
N VAL A 592 -4.71 20.72 -9.73
CA VAL A 592 -5.22 19.42 -9.28
C VAL A 592 -4.05 18.50 -8.89
N GLN A 593 -3.92 18.19 -7.60
CA GLN A 593 -2.87 17.33 -7.08
C GLN A 593 -3.29 15.85 -7.14
N SER A 594 -3.66 15.37 -8.32
CA SER A 594 -3.90 13.95 -8.53
C SER A 594 -2.58 13.17 -8.59
N SER A 595 -2.68 11.83 -8.57
CA SER A 595 -1.59 11.02 -9.09
C SER A 595 -1.33 11.34 -10.57
N GLU A 596 -0.12 11.07 -11.04
CA GLU A 596 0.22 11.10 -12.48
C GLU A 596 -0.17 9.78 -13.15
N VAL A 597 -0.50 8.76 -12.34
CA VAL A 597 -0.92 7.45 -12.79
C VAL A 597 -2.41 7.48 -13.07
N HIS A 598 -2.77 7.11 -14.30
CA HIS A 598 -4.15 6.90 -14.68
C HIS A 598 -4.63 5.54 -14.17
N SER A 599 -5.33 5.55 -13.04
CA SER A 599 -6.11 4.38 -12.63
C SER A 599 -7.23 4.12 -13.64
N ASP A 600 -7.53 2.86 -13.95
CA ASP A 600 -8.70 2.48 -14.75
C ASP A 600 -10.04 2.80 -14.05
N MET A 601 -10.01 3.47 -12.90
CA MET A 601 -11.17 3.78 -12.08
C MET A 601 -12.20 4.64 -12.84
N PHE A 602 -11.79 5.76 -13.46
CA PHE A 602 -12.75 6.61 -14.17
C PHE A 602 -13.42 5.88 -15.34
N ALA A 603 -12.64 5.17 -16.15
CA ALA A 603 -13.17 4.36 -17.24
C ALA A 603 -14.15 3.29 -16.72
N THR A 604 -13.83 2.66 -15.59
CA THR A 604 -14.70 1.68 -14.92
C THR A 604 -16.01 2.31 -14.42
N LEU A 605 -15.98 3.55 -13.89
CA LEU A 605 -17.18 4.27 -13.47
C LEU A 605 -18.09 4.57 -14.66
N VAL A 606 -17.52 5.00 -15.79
CA VAL A 606 -18.27 5.26 -17.03
C VAL A 606 -18.86 3.97 -17.60
N GLU A 607 -18.10 2.87 -17.63
CA GLU A 607 -18.54 1.57 -18.14
C GLU A 607 -19.71 0.98 -17.36
N LEU A 608 -19.65 1.04 -16.02
CA LEU A 608 -20.65 0.44 -15.15
C LEU A 608 -21.91 1.30 -14.97
N GLU A 609 -21.82 2.60 -15.27
CA GLU A 609 -22.90 3.59 -15.22
C GLU A 609 -23.64 3.70 -13.87
N GLU A 610 -23.27 2.97 -12.83
CA GLU A 610 -23.95 2.96 -11.52
C GLU A 610 -23.70 4.26 -10.72
N VAL A 611 -22.43 4.64 -10.60
CA VAL A 611 -22.01 5.85 -9.91
C VAL A 611 -22.28 7.07 -10.78
N LYS A 612 -22.99 8.07 -10.23
CA LYS A 612 -23.37 9.28 -10.95
C LYS A 612 -22.49 10.49 -10.61
N ALA A 613 -21.89 10.48 -9.43
CA ALA A 613 -20.99 11.53 -8.97
C ALA A 613 -19.89 10.96 -8.06
N THR A 614 -18.69 11.54 -8.17
CA THR A 614 -17.57 11.29 -7.26
C THR A 614 -17.24 12.57 -6.49
N PHE A 615 -16.72 12.41 -5.26
CA PHE A 615 -16.43 13.50 -4.36
C PHE A 615 -15.01 13.38 -3.78
N ALA A 616 -14.18 14.38 -4.03
CA ALA A 616 -12.78 14.46 -3.61
C ALA A 616 -12.49 15.61 -2.63
N GLY A 617 -11.37 15.50 -1.92
CA GLY A 617 -10.78 16.49 -1.02
C GLY A 617 -9.44 16.99 -1.54
N HIS A 618 -8.43 17.07 -0.66
CA HIS A 618 -6.99 17.18 -0.95
C HIS A 618 -6.50 18.51 -1.53
N ASP A 619 -7.22 19.05 -2.52
CA ASP A 619 -6.97 20.38 -3.09
C ASP A 619 -7.87 21.39 -2.37
N HIS A 620 -7.37 21.91 -1.24
CA HIS A 620 -8.14 22.69 -0.27
C HIS A 620 -8.78 23.97 -0.85
N ALA A 621 -8.27 24.50 -1.96
CA ALA A 621 -8.79 25.67 -2.66
C ALA A 621 -9.77 25.32 -3.81
N ASN A 622 -9.73 24.09 -4.32
CA ASN A 622 -10.64 23.62 -5.36
C ASN A 622 -12.00 23.24 -4.77
N GLU A 623 -13.08 23.63 -5.45
CA GLU A 623 -14.45 23.62 -4.91
C GLU A 623 -15.52 23.48 -6.01
N TYR A 624 -15.07 23.14 -7.22
CA TYR A 624 -15.93 22.99 -8.38
C TYR A 624 -16.53 21.59 -8.49
N CYS A 625 -17.63 21.51 -9.22
CA CYS A 625 -18.09 20.29 -9.88
C CYS A 625 -18.05 20.51 -11.38
N TYR A 626 -17.79 19.46 -12.15
CA TYR A 626 -18.05 19.46 -13.57
C TYR A 626 -18.36 18.04 -14.06
N LYS A 627 -19.12 17.94 -15.16
CA LYS A 627 -19.50 16.65 -15.74
C LYS A 627 -18.50 16.23 -16.80
N ARG A 628 -18.02 15.00 -16.69
CA ARG A 628 -17.22 14.33 -17.72
C ARG A 628 -17.86 13.00 -18.08
N GLU A 629 -18.15 12.80 -19.37
CA GLU A 629 -18.98 11.67 -19.83
C GLU A 629 -20.28 11.57 -19.02
N SER A 630 -20.56 10.42 -18.40
CA SER A 630 -21.72 10.18 -17.55
C SER A 630 -21.53 10.58 -16.08
N ILE A 631 -20.34 11.02 -15.66
CA ILE A 631 -19.96 11.16 -14.24
C ILE A 631 -19.74 12.64 -13.86
N GLN A 632 -20.28 13.05 -12.72
CA GLN A 632 -19.93 14.35 -12.09
C GLN A 632 -18.70 14.20 -11.21
N LEU A 633 -17.70 15.06 -11.39
CA LEU A 633 -16.48 15.10 -10.57
C LEU A 633 -16.52 16.35 -9.70
N CYS A 634 -16.56 16.19 -8.38
CA CYS A 634 -16.85 17.26 -7.43
C CYS A 634 -15.83 17.36 -6.31
N TYR A 635 -15.24 18.54 -6.11
CA TYR A 635 -14.47 18.82 -4.88
C TYR A 635 -15.38 19.24 -3.73
N GLY A 636 -15.10 18.74 -2.53
CA GLY A 636 -15.73 19.18 -1.28
C GLY A 636 -15.32 20.60 -0.88
N GLY A 637 -14.08 20.98 -1.22
CA GLY A 637 -13.39 22.17 -0.69
C GLY A 637 -12.83 21.93 0.73
N GLY A 638 -11.83 22.72 1.12
CA GLY A 638 -11.21 22.60 2.44
C GLY A 638 -12.03 23.28 3.54
N ALA A 639 -12.52 22.49 4.51
CA ALA A 639 -13.30 22.97 5.64
C ALA A 639 -12.43 23.39 6.85
N GLY A 640 -11.19 22.90 6.93
CA GLY A 640 -10.36 23.06 8.12
C GLY A 640 -9.88 24.48 8.42
N LEU A 641 -9.75 24.77 9.72
CA LEU A 641 -8.95 25.87 10.27
C LEU A 641 -7.93 25.26 11.25
N GLY A 642 -7.03 26.07 11.82
CA GLY A 642 -5.95 25.55 12.67
C GLY A 642 -4.80 25.01 11.81
N MET A 643 -4.43 23.74 11.97
CA MET A 643 -3.31 23.17 11.20
C MET A 643 -3.58 23.07 9.71
N ALA A 644 -4.87 23.02 9.32
CA ALA A 644 -5.27 23.03 7.92
C ALA A 644 -4.72 24.24 7.17
N TYR A 645 -4.20 23.99 5.97
CA TYR A 645 -3.55 24.97 5.11
C TYR A 645 -4.40 25.29 3.88
N GLY A 646 -3.98 26.24 3.06
CA GLY A 646 -4.68 26.61 1.82
C GLY A 646 -4.57 28.09 1.53
N TRP A 647 -5.29 28.56 0.51
CA TRP A 647 -5.18 29.93 0.05
C TRP A 647 -5.95 30.88 0.96
N LYS A 648 -5.31 31.94 1.46
CA LYS A 648 -5.93 32.88 2.41
C LYS A 648 -7.09 33.66 1.78
N GLU A 649 -7.09 33.81 0.46
CA GLU A 649 -8.15 34.42 -0.35
C GLU A 649 -9.40 33.53 -0.48
N VAL A 650 -9.32 32.28 -0.01
CA VAL A 650 -10.39 31.29 -0.11
C VAL A 650 -10.96 31.04 1.27
N GLN A 651 -12.17 31.52 1.52
CA GLN A 651 -12.89 31.18 2.75
C GLN A 651 -13.18 29.68 2.81
N ARG A 652 -13.03 29.07 3.99
CA ARG A 652 -13.28 27.64 4.22
C ARG A 652 -14.74 27.28 3.95
N ARG A 653 -14.97 26.07 3.49
CA ARG A 653 -16.30 25.62 3.08
C ARG A 653 -16.46 24.11 3.19
N ALA A 654 -17.69 23.67 3.32
CA ALA A 654 -18.09 22.28 3.26
C ALA A 654 -19.16 22.08 2.18
N ARG A 655 -19.24 20.88 1.64
CA ARG A 655 -20.23 20.52 0.61
C ARG A 655 -21.37 19.72 1.22
N VAL A 656 -22.58 20.03 0.78
CA VAL A 656 -23.78 19.26 1.09
C VAL A 656 -24.23 18.54 -0.18
N ILE A 657 -24.65 17.30 -0.03
CA ILE A 657 -25.16 16.43 -1.09
C ILE A 657 -26.53 15.96 -0.65
N GLU A 658 -27.53 16.05 -1.51
CA GLU A 658 -28.89 15.60 -1.20
C GLU A 658 -29.38 14.72 -2.33
N TRP A 659 -29.68 13.46 -1.99
CA TRP A 659 -30.41 12.56 -2.85
C TRP A 659 -31.90 12.65 -2.54
N SER A 660 -32.74 12.59 -3.57
CA SER A 660 -34.19 12.51 -3.41
C SER A 660 -34.84 11.61 -4.45
N VAL A 661 -36.01 11.07 -4.11
CA VAL A 661 -36.91 10.39 -5.05
C VAL A 661 -38.34 10.83 -4.79
N ASP A 662 -39.07 11.11 -5.87
CA ASP A 662 -40.46 11.55 -5.80
C ASP A 662 -41.47 10.41 -5.99
N SER A 663 -42.77 10.75 -5.97
CA SER A 663 -43.85 9.78 -6.12
C SER A 663 -43.96 9.17 -7.52
N ALA A 664 -43.27 9.75 -8.50
CA ALA A 664 -43.15 9.22 -9.86
C ALA A 664 -41.84 8.42 -10.04
N ASN A 665 -41.13 8.14 -8.93
CA ASN A 665 -39.84 7.45 -8.92
C ASN A 665 -38.72 8.20 -9.67
N ASN A 666 -38.86 9.51 -9.89
CA ASN A 666 -37.77 10.31 -10.43
C ASN A 666 -36.72 10.52 -9.35
N ARG A 667 -35.48 10.10 -9.62
CA ARG A 667 -34.36 10.23 -8.67
C ARG A 667 -33.50 11.42 -9.03
N GLU A 668 -33.04 12.15 -8.03
CA GLU A 668 -32.22 13.34 -8.22
C GLU A 668 -31.11 13.44 -7.18
N ILE A 669 -29.94 13.91 -7.60
CA ILE A 669 -28.84 14.27 -6.70
C ILE A 669 -28.56 15.76 -6.88
N ARG A 670 -28.70 16.54 -5.81
CA ARG A 670 -28.33 17.96 -5.74
C ARG A 670 -27.12 18.16 -4.85
N SER A 671 -26.40 19.26 -5.08
CA SER A 671 -25.32 19.67 -4.19
C SER A 671 -25.18 21.19 -4.12
N TRP A 672 -24.79 21.68 -2.95
CA TRP A 672 -24.42 23.08 -2.69
C TRP A 672 -23.27 23.14 -1.69
N LYS A 673 -22.70 24.33 -1.48
CA LYS A 673 -21.65 24.57 -0.48
C LYS A 673 -22.12 25.54 0.61
N ARG A 674 -21.55 25.39 1.80
CA ARG A 674 -21.70 26.31 2.93
C ARG A 674 -20.35 26.90 3.30
N VAL A 675 -20.27 28.22 3.36
CA VAL A 675 -19.01 28.96 3.54
C VAL A 675 -18.90 29.47 4.98
N PHE A 676 -17.73 29.29 5.59
CA PHE A 676 -17.43 29.76 6.94
C PHE A 676 -17.77 31.25 7.11
N GLU A 677 -18.47 31.59 8.20
CA GLU A 677 -19.03 32.93 8.50
C GLU A 677 -20.08 33.47 7.50
N GLN A 678 -20.52 32.66 6.54
CA GLN A 678 -21.57 32.96 5.55
C GLN A 678 -22.53 31.78 5.37
N LEU A 679 -22.86 31.08 6.47
CA LEU A 679 -23.56 29.80 6.42
C LEU A 679 -25.01 29.88 5.91
N GLU A 680 -25.65 31.04 6.00
CA GLU A 680 -27.05 31.19 5.60
C GLU A 680 -27.26 31.00 4.09
N GLU A 681 -26.24 31.30 3.28
CA GLU A 681 -26.33 31.21 1.82
C GLU A 681 -25.94 29.81 1.32
N ARG A 682 -26.73 29.28 0.37
CA ARG A 682 -26.37 28.09 -0.40
C ARG A 682 -25.58 28.55 -1.61
N LEU A 683 -24.28 28.29 -1.62
CA LEU A 683 -23.43 28.68 -2.72
C LEU A 683 -23.41 27.60 -3.81
N ASP A 684 -23.57 28.02 -5.06
CA ASP A 684 -23.43 27.18 -6.26
C ASP A 684 -24.30 25.91 -6.23
N GLU A 685 -25.56 26.05 -5.79
CA GLU A 685 -26.54 24.96 -5.80
C GLU A 685 -26.79 24.46 -7.23
N GLN A 686 -26.64 23.14 -7.43
CA GLN A 686 -26.73 22.51 -8.75
C GLN A 686 -27.30 21.09 -8.67
N VAL A 687 -27.91 20.66 -9.77
CA VAL A 687 -28.33 19.27 -9.97
C VAL A 687 -27.17 18.51 -10.61
N LEU A 688 -26.69 17.46 -9.92
CA LEU A 688 -25.62 16.60 -10.39
C LEU A 688 -26.15 15.49 -11.30
N TYR A 689 -27.32 14.93 -10.95
CA TYR A 689 -27.94 13.83 -11.67
C TYR A 689 -29.46 13.92 -11.55
N THR A 690 -30.15 13.59 -12.63
CA THR A 690 -31.59 13.35 -12.67
C THR A 690 -31.81 12.07 -13.48
N GLU A 691 -32.58 11.15 -12.91
CA GLU A 691 -33.10 9.98 -13.61
C GLU A 691 -34.45 10.38 -14.21
N SER A 692 -34.52 10.45 -15.54
CA SER A 692 -35.79 10.58 -16.28
C SER A 692 -36.02 9.28 -17.04
N GLU A 693 -37.23 8.72 -16.92
CA GLU A 693 -37.67 7.47 -17.60
C GLU A 693 -37.31 7.40 -19.09
#